data_AF-A0A9D4V442-F1
#
_entry.id   AF-A0A9D4V442-F1
#
_cell.length_a   1.000
_cell.length_b   1.000
_cell.length_c   1.000
_cell.angle_alpha   90.00
_cell.angle_beta   90.00
_cell.angle_gamma   90.00
#
_symmetry.space_group_name_H-M   'P 1'
#
loop_
_entity.id
_entity.type
_entity.pdbx_description
1 polymer ?
#
loop_
_entity_poly.entity_id
_entity_poly.type
_entity_poly.pdbx_seq_one_letter_code
_entity_poly.pdbx_strand_id
1 'polypeptide(L)'
;MPVLSITIILTPFLALIIILSANICPSQSFQFQHPSFSTLADLADIRIVYQDSSWYQGQDATPDQSGIWLTPNPIDVSSNKFSNIGKFIYKDLIQFKNSQNMVASFTSSFSFQIVTTGAYGTCGSGMTFFISHFDKAPNNSDGRFFGLFDPFAAETQKFFAVEFDTHTSSDLNDPSASHIGIDVNSLISLDYTDTSPDSSSSSTPSFYPQLYLYNNDTFTAWIVYDSLTNLIQVWMTNSSNSSSSAHPTSQALLELSYNLSTVFDDFMYVGFSATNKVAEDGMEGHVVMSWSFTSEDFKEPGIDVNVVVPIAIALPILFILGFVGIIMLLIKRKREKRMNCLPSSVQLGRESSTILLGSGRHCTLPRYSYRELKRSAHDFSEQSKIGQGGFSIVYRGTLADGSVVAIKRLKEGVRKEEEFSAEMNIISSIRHRHLLQLRGWCYEKGEAMLVYNYLSNGSLDRYLYGEKKGELQSETRLKILVGVASALEYLHGNLGECVLHRDVKAANVLLTEGFEPMLGDFGLARLVGHDEGAVLMTVAGTPGYVAPEVVYTGRFTDRADVYSFGVLALEMAYGRPTIVKQSSSLQQAEEEAQIVDYAWMLHQREQLMEALDPCMMSMVDSAQKAQQWRVVLHVALMCCNPSPECRPTMMQVYQALKGDTVLLSQPLPAARPNLYPTLPNLYPTFTDWPSISSASSVTSVSALSVKICRSEGGPSSTTSK
;
A
#
# COMPACT_ATOMS: atom_id res chain seq x y z
N MET A 1 -3.00 64.69 -23.39
CA MET A 1 -3.76 63.49 -23.78
C MET A 1 -3.39 62.31 -22.88
N PRO A 2 -4.12 62.02 -21.79
CA PRO A 2 -3.82 60.86 -20.93
C PRO A 2 -4.88 59.75 -20.98
N VAL A 3 -5.87 59.83 -21.88
CA VAL A 3 -7.00 58.88 -21.90
C VAL A 3 -6.64 57.58 -22.63
N LEU A 4 -5.62 57.57 -23.49
CA LEU A 4 -5.26 56.39 -24.30
C LEU A 4 -4.47 55.30 -23.54
N SER A 5 -3.85 55.62 -22.40
CA SER A 5 -2.98 54.67 -21.68
C SER A 5 -3.72 53.77 -20.69
N ILE A 6 -4.91 54.17 -20.21
CA ILE A 6 -5.69 53.37 -19.25
C ILE A 6 -6.41 52.23 -19.97
N THR A 7 -6.90 52.47 -21.19
CA THR A 7 -7.63 51.47 -21.98
C THR A 7 -6.76 50.28 -22.40
N ILE A 8 -5.46 50.50 -22.64
CA ILE A 8 -4.51 49.44 -23.03
C ILE A 8 -4.15 48.53 -21.84
N ILE A 9 -4.26 49.03 -20.61
CA ILE A 9 -3.95 48.26 -19.39
C ILE A 9 -5.18 47.48 -18.92
N LEU A 10 -6.40 48.00 -19.08
CA LEU A 10 -7.63 47.34 -18.62
C LEU A 10 -8.21 46.28 -19.56
N THR A 11 -7.95 46.35 -20.86
CA THR A 11 -8.45 45.38 -21.84
C THR A 11 -8.01 43.92 -21.61
N PRO A 12 -6.74 43.60 -21.26
CA PRO A 12 -6.36 42.21 -20.97
C PRO A 12 -7.01 41.69 -19.67
N PHE A 13 -7.30 42.55 -18.69
CA PHE A 13 -7.98 42.15 -17.46
C PHE A 13 -9.47 41.89 -17.68
N LEU A 14 -10.14 42.70 -18.51
CA LEU A 14 -11.53 42.45 -18.88
C LEU A 14 -11.68 41.16 -19.70
N ALA A 15 -10.71 40.87 -20.58
CA ALA A 15 -10.64 39.61 -21.32
C ALA A 15 -10.42 38.42 -20.38
N LEU A 16 -9.57 38.55 -19.35
CA LEU A 16 -9.37 37.51 -18.34
C LEU A 16 -10.65 37.21 -17.54
N ILE A 17 -11.41 38.25 -17.17
CA ILE A 17 -12.69 38.10 -16.46
C ILE A 17 -13.73 37.43 -17.37
N ILE A 18 -13.80 37.79 -18.64
CA ILE A 18 -14.72 37.17 -19.60
C ILE A 18 -14.36 35.69 -19.82
N ILE A 19 -13.07 35.35 -19.95
CA ILE A 19 -12.59 33.97 -20.07
C ILE A 19 -12.90 33.15 -18.81
N LEU A 20 -12.74 33.74 -17.61
CA LEU A 20 -13.10 33.10 -16.34
C LEU A 20 -14.62 32.91 -16.19
N SER A 21 -15.45 33.81 -16.75
CA SER A 21 -16.92 33.70 -16.73
C SER A 21 -17.50 32.75 -17.79
N ALA A 22 -16.75 32.46 -18.86
CA ALA A 22 -17.21 31.67 -20.00
C ALA A 22 -17.09 30.14 -19.81
N ASN A 23 -16.47 29.66 -18.71
CA ASN A 23 -16.29 28.24 -18.42
C ASN A 23 -17.39 27.61 -17.53
N ILE A 24 -18.54 28.27 -17.38
CA ILE A 24 -19.69 27.66 -16.69
C ILE A 24 -20.46 26.82 -17.71
N CYS A 25 -19.96 25.60 -17.96
CA CYS A 25 -20.69 24.59 -18.72
C CYS A 25 -21.75 23.96 -17.79
N PRO A 26 -22.99 23.71 -18.24
CA PRO A 26 -23.99 23.00 -17.43
C PRO A 26 -23.52 21.57 -17.16
N SER A 27 -23.54 21.17 -15.88
CA SER A 27 -23.08 19.86 -15.41
C SER A 27 -23.95 18.70 -15.91
N GLN A 28 -23.35 17.63 -16.43
CA GLN A 28 -24.01 16.35 -16.70
C GLN A 28 -23.70 15.36 -15.57
N SER A 29 -24.35 15.53 -14.42
CA SER A 29 -24.36 14.52 -13.37
C SER A 29 -25.14 13.27 -13.80
N PHE A 30 -24.59 12.08 -13.58
CA PHE A 30 -25.31 10.82 -13.74
C PHE A 30 -26.04 10.48 -12.44
N GLN A 31 -27.31 10.09 -12.51
CA GLN A 31 -28.09 9.69 -11.34
C GLN A 31 -29.20 8.70 -11.69
N PHE A 32 -29.53 7.84 -10.74
CA PHE A 32 -30.77 7.06 -10.75
C PHE A 32 -31.31 6.86 -9.33
N GLN A 33 -32.59 6.49 -9.27
CA GLN A 33 -33.27 6.24 -8.02
C GLN A 33 -34.31 5.13 -8.19
N HIS A 34 -34.16 4.08 -7.40
CA HIS A 34 -35.09 2.97 -7.23
C HIS A 34 -35.61 3.00 -5.78
N PRO A 35 -36.76 3.66 -5.53
CA PRO A 35 -37.34 3.70 -4.18
C PRO A 35 -37.87 2.33 -3.72
N SER A 36 -38.15 1.43 -4.65
CA SER A 36 -38.45 0.01 -4.44
C SER A 36 -38.06 -0.80 -5.69
N PHE A 37 -38.02 -2.13 -5.57
CA PHE A 37 -37.81 -3.07 -6.70
C PHE A 37 -39.04 -3.94 -7.00
N SER A 38 -40.22 -3.43 -6.66
CA SER A 38 -41.48 -4.17 -6.62
C SER A 38 -42.10 -4.49 -7.99
N THR A 39 -41.69 -3.80 -9.05
CA THR A 39 -42.26 -3.94 -10.39
C THR A 39 -41.19 -4.21 -11.45
N LEU A 40 -41.60 -4.80 -12.58
CA LEU A 40 -40.71 -4.99 -13.74
C LEU A 40 -40.13 -3.67 -14.28
N ALA A 41 -40.86 -2.55 -14.12
CA ALA A 41 -40.36 -1.23 -14.52
C ALA A 41 -39.23 -0.76 -13.60
N ASP A 42 -39.30 -1.08 -12.30
CA ASP A 42 -38.27 -0.75 -11.32
C ASP A 42 -36.95 -1.48 -11.60
N LEU A 43 -36.99 -2.58 -12.35
CA LEU A 43 -35.84 -3.41 -12.71
C LEU A 43 -35.25 -3.07 -14.09
N ALA A 44 -35.83 -2.11 -14.83
CA ALA A 44 -35.44 -1.82 -16.22
C ALA A 44 -33.96 -1.41 -16.39
N ASP A 45 -33.38 -0.83 -15.35
CA ASP A 45 -32.00 -0.35 -15.31
C ASP A 45 -31.07 -1.26 -14.47
N ILE A 46 -31.59 -2.40 -14.01
CA ILE A 46 -30.87 -3.37 -13.19
C ILE A 46 -30.56 -4.62 -14.02
N ARG A 47 -29.33 -5.12 -13.88
CA ARG A 47 -28.90 -6.41 -14.43
C ARG A 47 -28.58 -7.39 -13.30
N ILE A 48 -29.35 -8.47 -13.24
CA ILE A 48 -28.98 -9.65 -12.45
C ILE A 48 -27.79 -10.33 -13.12
N VAL A 49 -26.74 -10.62 -12.36
CA VAL A 49 -25.53 -11.27 -12.85
C VAL A 49 -25.65 -12.77 -12.60
N TYR A 50 -25.83 -13.53 -13.67
CA TYR A 50 -25.91 -14.99 -13.63
C TYR A 50 -24.52 -15.63 -13.69
N GLN A 51 -24.25 -16.56 -12.78
CA GLN A 51 -22.98 -17.29 -12.74
C GLN A 51 -23.01 -18.51 -13.67
N ASP A 52 -22.69 -18.31 -14.95
CA ASP A 52 -22.65 -19.39 -15.97
C ASP A 52 -21.39 -20.28 -15.88
N SER A 53 -20.96 -20.67 -14.67
CA SER A 53 -19.73 -21.42 -14.44
C SER A 53 -20.03 -22.83 -13.94
N SER A 54 -19.31 -23.83 -14.46
CA SER A 54 -19.49 -25.24 -14.09
C SER A 54 -19.22 -25.54 -12.60
N TRP A 55 -18.52 -24.64 -11.90
CA TRP A 55 -18.22 -24.75 -10.47
C TRP A 55 -19.34 -24.22 -9.57
N TYR A 56 -20.24 -23.39 -10.09
CA TYR A 56 -21.31 -22.78 -9.30
C TYR A 56 -22.59 -23.59 -9.39
N GLN A 57 -23.17 -23.93 -8.22
CA GLN A 57 -24.40 -24.71 -8.10
C GLN A 57 -25.46 -24.00 -7.24
N GLY A 58 -25.19 -22.75 -6.85
CA GLY A 58 -26.09 -21.92 -6.04
C GLY A 58 -27.16 -21.21 -6.87
N GLN A 59 -27.98 -20.40 -6.20
CA GLN A 59 -28.98 -19.52 -6.79
C GLN A 59 -28.43 -18.11 -6.95
N ASP A 60 -28.62 -17.52 -8.13
CA ASP A 60 -28.31 -16.11 -8.38
C ASP A 60 -29.31 -15.19 -7.68
N ALA A 61 -29.06 -13.87 -7.77
CA ALA A 61 -29.95 -12.88 -7.18
C ALA A 61 -31.37 -12.94 -7.80
N THR A 62 -32.41 -12.78 -6.98
CA THR A 62 -33.81 -12.89 -7.41
C THR A 62 -34.64 -11.70 -6.90
N PRO A 63 -35.38 -11.00 -7.79
CA PRO A 63 -36.29 -9.95 -7.37
C PRO A 63 -37.63 -10.53 -6.88
N ASP A 64 -38.21 -9.91 -5.85
CA ASP A 64 -39.56 -10.18 -5.36
C ASP A 64 -40.28 -8.87 -4.90
N GLN A 65 -41.38 -9.00 -4.15
CA GLN A 65 -42.13 -7.84 -3.65
C GLN A 65 -41.42 -7.05 -2.55
N SER A 66 -40.43 -7.66 -1.87
CA SER A 66 -39.67 -7.06 -0.78
C SER A 66 -38.40 -6.34 -1.26
N GLY A 67 -37.82 -6.77 -2.39
CA GLY A 67 -36.61 -6.18 -2.95
C GLY A 67 -35.92 -7.12 -3.93
N ILE A 68 -34.62 -6.90 -4.12
CA ILE A 68 -33.74 -7.86 -4.81
C ILE A 68 -32.99 -8.65 -3.75
N TRP A 69 -33.30 -9.94 -3.65
CA TRP A 69 -32.55 -10.88 -2.83
C TRP A 69 -31.24 -11.20 -3.53
N LEU A 70 -30.11 -10.86 -2.92
CA LEU A 70 -28.80 -11.33 -3.37
C LEU A 70 -28.68 -12.82 -3.06
N THR A 71 -28.92 -13.22 -1.82
CA THR A 71 -29.02 -14.62 -1.44
C THR A 71 -30.44 -14.94 -0.96
N PRO A 72 -30.95 -16.17 -1.13
CA PRO A 72 -32.35 -16.49 -0.85
C PRO A 72 -32.77 -16.20 0.60
N ASN A 73 -34.06 -15.94 0.80
CA ASN A 73 -34.65 -15.77 2.13
C ASN A 73 -34.49 -17.05 2.95
N PRO A 74 -33.77 -17.03 4.09
CA PRO A 74 -33.44 -18.23 4.85
C PRO A 74 -34.67 -18.85 5.54
N ILE A 75 -35.77 -18.10 5.64
CA ILE A 75 -37.04 -18.57 6.22
C ILE A 75 -37.79 -19.48 5.23
N ASP A 76 -37.55 -19.34 3.91
CA ASP A 76 -38.12 -20.24 2.92
C ASP A 76 -37.32 -21.55 2.85
N VAL A 77 -37.89 -22.61 3.39
CA VAL A 77 -37.25 -23.94 3.52
C VAL A 77 -36.97 -24.59 2.15
N SER A 78 -37.56 -24.08 1.06
CA SER A 78 -37.39 -24.63 -0.28
C SER A 78 -36.08 -24.21 -0.98
N SER A 79 -35.45 -23.11 -0.55
CA SER A 79 -34.26 -22.50 -1.19
C SER A 79 -32.90 -22.90 -0.59
N ASN A 80 -32.88 -23.67 0.49
CA ASN A 80 -31.71 -23.82 1.38
C ASN A 80 -30.79 -25.02 1.08
N LYS A 81 -30.46 -25.28 -0.19
CA LYS A 81 -29.73 -26.50 -0.58
C LYS A 81 -28.25 -26.31 -0.95
N PHE A 82 -27.82 -25.08 -1.23
CA PHE A 82 -26.49 -24.79 -1.76
C PHE A 82 -25.96 -23.45 -1.24
N SER A 83 -24.63 -23.28 -1.22
CA SER A 83 -24.00 -21.97 -0.98
C SER A 83 -24.28 -21.07 -2.18
N ASN A 84 -24.69 -19.84 -1.93
CA ASN A 84 -25.12 -18.91 -2.98
C ASN A 84 -24.14 -17.73 -3.10
N ILE A 85 -23.99 -17.23 -4.32
CA ILE A 85 -23.31 -15.98 -4.67
C ILE A 85 -24.31 -15.15 -5.46
N GLY A 86 -24.87 -14.16 -4.81
CA GLY A 86 -25.83 -13.23 -5.39
C GLY A 86 -25.17 -11.96 -5.86
N LYS A 87 -25.47 -11.51 -7.08
CA LYS A 87 -24.95 -10.24 -7.58
C LYS A 87 -25.93 -9.55 -8.53
N PHE A 88 -26.12 -8.26 -8.34
CA PHE A 88 -26.79 -7.40 -9.32
C PHE A 88 -26.07 -6.07 -9.44
N ILE A 89 -26.19 -5.46 -10.63
CA ILE A 89 -25.52 -4.21 -10.97
C ILE A 89 -26.48 -3.26 -11.68
N TYR A 90 -26.12 -1.97 -11.70
CA TYR A 90 -26.69 -1.07 -12.70
C TYR A 90 -26.27 -1.55 -14.10
N LYS A 91 -27.21 -1.56 -15.06
CA LYS A 91 -27.02 -2.26 -16.34
C LYS A 91 -25.88 -1.71 -17.19
N ASP A 92 -25.65 -0.39 -17.14
CA ASP A 92 -24.65 0.31 -17.94
C ASP A 92 -23.40 0.62 -17.10
N LEU A 93 -22.26 0.77 -17.77
CA LEU A 93 -21.04 1.22 -17.11
C LEU A 93 -21.14 2.70 -16.75
N ILE A 94 -20.69 3.05 -15.55
CA ILE A 94 -20.66 4.44 -15.07
C ILE A 94 -19.24 4.98 -15.25
N GLN A 95 -19.13 6.20 -15.77
CA GLN A 95 -17.84 6.86 -15.90
C GLN A 95 -17.38 7.38 -14.54
N PHE A 96 -16.23 6.90 -14.07
CA PHE A 96 -15.63 7.32 -12.81
C PHE A 96 -14.34 8.09 -12.98
N LYS A 97 -13.70 7.99 -14.15
CA LYS A 97 -12.45 8.67 -14.45
C LYS A 97 -12.48 9.28 -15.85
N ASN A 98 -11.93 10.46 -15.98
CA ASN A 98 -11.82 11.14 -17.27
C ASN A 98 -10.42 11.02 -17.88
N SER A 99 -10.27 11.49 -19.12
CA SER A 99 -9.01 11.46 -19.86
C SER A 99 -7.87 12.28 -19.23
N GLN A 100 -8.19 13.14 -18.26
CA GLN A 100 -7.22 13.93 -17.47
C GLN A 100 -6.88 13.26 -16.12
N ASN A 101 -7.31 12.00 -15.91
CA ASN A 101 -7.20 11.26 -14.65
C ASN A 101 -7.95 11.87 -13.45
N MET A 102 -8.90 12.76 -13.68
CA MET A 102 -9.78 13.26 -12.62
C MET A 102 -10.85 12.21 -12.32
N VAL A 103 -11.23 12.11 -11.05
CA VAL A 103 -12.23 11.15 -10.56
C VAL A 103 -13.53 11.86 -10.22
N ALA A 104 -14.65 11.24 -10.55
CA ALA A 104 -15.98 11.72 -10.19
C ALA A 104 -16.24 11.55 -8.67
N SER A 105 -16.84 12.56 -8.04
CA SER A 105 -17.42 12.39 -6.71
C SER A 105 -18.69 11.53 -6.85
N PHE A 106 -19.02 10.71 -5.86
CA PHE A 106 -20.25 9.92 -5.91
C PHE A 106 -20.95 9.84 -4.57
N THR A 107 -22.24 9.56 -4.62
CA THR A 107 -23.08 9.28 -3.47
C THR A 107 -23.96 8.08 -3.79
N SER A 108 -23.95 7.09 -2.91
CA SER A 108 -24.85 5.94 -2.95
C SER A 108 -25.66 5.90 -1.67
N SER A 109 -26.96 5.64 -1.77
CA SER A 109 -27.81 5.39 -0.60
C SER A 109 -28.75 4.24 -0.87
N PHE A 110 -28.88 3.31 0.06
CA PHE A 110 -29.71 2.12 -0.13
C PHE A 110 -30.26 1.63 1.19
N SER A 111 -31.42 0.96 1.11
CA SER A 111 -31.99 0.25 2.25
C SER A 111 -31.88 -1.24 2.03
N PHE A 112 -31.48 -1.97 3.06
CA PHE A 112 -31.26 -3.41 3.01
C PHE A 112 -31.61 -4.08 4.33
N GLN A 113 -31.72 -5.40 4.29
CA GLN A 113 -31.90 -6.23 5.47
C GLN A 113 -31.03 -7.48 5.32
N ILE A 114 -30.33 -7.83 6.40
CA ILE A 114 -29.66 -9.13 6.54
C ILE A 114 -30.54 -9.97 7.46
N VAL A 115 -31.07 -11.08 6.93
CA VAL A 115 -31.93 -12.00 7.66
C VAL A 115 -31.09 -13.19 8.08
N THR A 116 -30.96 -13.40 9.38
CA THR A 116 -30.24 -14.51 10.00
C THR A 116 -31.21 -15.41 10.78
N THR A 117 -30.96 -16.72 10.76
CA THR A 117 -31.78 -17.70 11.51
C THR A 117 -31.01 -18.50 12.56
N GLY A 118 -29.68 -18.37 12.60
CA GLY A 118 -28.81 -19.03 13.58
C GLY A 118 -28.25 -18.07 14.63
N ALA A 119 -27.27 -18.56 15.38
CA ALA A 119 -26.61 -17.80 16.43
C ALA A 119 -25.59 -16.79 15.87
N TYR A 120 -25.15 -15.87 16.73
CA TYR A 120 -24.10 -14.90 16.42
C TYR A 120 -22.81 -15.59 15.94
N GLY A 121 -22.27 -15.13 14.81
CA GLY A 121 -21.06 -15.64 14.19
C GLY A 121 -21.21 -16.99 13.48
N THR A 122 -22.41 -17.58 13.48
CA THR A 122 -22.65 -18.88 12.84
C THR A 122 -23.38 -18.78 11.51
N CYS A 123 -23.83 -17.58 11.12
CA CYS A 123 -24.63 -17.36 9.94
C CYS A 123 -23.79 -16.67 8.86
N GLY A 124 -23.68 -17.32 7.70
CA GLY A 124 -23.31 -16.65 6.44
C GLY A 124 -21.95 -15.97 6.38
N SER A 125 -21.91 -14.86 5.64
CA SER A 125 -20.69 -14.12 5.29
C SER A 125 -20.94 -12.64 5.01
N GLY A 126 -22.20 -12.18 4.93
CA GLY A 126 -22.55 -10.78 4.76
C GLY A 126 -22.74 -10.32 3.30
N MET A 127 -22.84 -9.00 3.13
CA MET A 127 -23.04 -8.36 1.82
C MET A 127 -22.16 -7.13 1.61
N THR A 128 -22.00 -6.72 0.35
CA THR A 128 -21.18 -5.57 -0.06
C THR A 128 -21.93 -4.69 -1.05
N PHE A 129 -21.77 -3.37 -0.91
CA PHE A 129 -21.87 -2.44 -2.02
C PHE A 129 -20.50 -2.37 -2.69
N PHE A 130 -20.43 -2.44 -4.02
CA PHE A 130 -19.14 -2.41 -4.72
C PHE A 130 -19.13 -1.52 -5.97
N ILE A 131 -17.93 -1.07 -6.32
CA ILE A 131 -17.56 -0.48 -7.60
C ILE A 131 -16.36 -1.28 -8.14
N SER A 132 -16.52 -1.95 -9.28
CA SER A 132 -15.50 -2.89 -9.82
C SER A 132 -15.38 -2.86 -11.34
N HIS A 133 -14.24 -3.35 -11.84
CA HIS A 133 -14.02 -3.52 -13.29
C HIS A 133 -14.71 -4.75 -13.90
N PHE A 134 -15.12 -5.69 -13.05
CA PHE A 134 -15.73 -6.95 -13.45
C PHE A 134 -17.18 -7.01 -12.95
N ASP A 135 -18.07 -7.56 -13.77
CA ASP A 135 -19.47 -7.77 -13.42
C ASP A 135 -19.68 -9.15 -12.77
N LYS A 136 -19.09 -10.21 -13.31
CA LYS A 136 -19.21 -11.59 -12.80
C LYS A 136 -18.45 -11.79 -11.49
N ALA A 137 -18.85 -12.80 -10.72
CA ALA A 137 -18.09 -13.17 -9.54
C ALA A 137 -16.80 -13.89 -10.00
N PRO A 138 -15.63 -13.55 -9.44
CA PRO A 138 -14.40 -14.30 -9.67
C PRO A 138 -14.54 -15.77 -9.26
N ASN A 139 -13.65 -16.62 -9.74
CA ASN A 139 -13.58 -18.00 -9.24
C ASN A 139 -13.18 -17.98 -7.75
N ASN A 140 -13.61 -18.97 -6.96
CA ASN A 140 -13.24 -19.10 -5.54
C ASN A 140 -13.59 -17.87 -4.67
N SER A 141 -14.57 -17.07 -5.09
CA SER A 141 -14.97 -15.84 -4.39
C SER A 141 -16.18 -16.04 -3.48
N ASP A 142 -16.56 -17.27 -3.17
CA ASP A 142 -17.67 -17.58 -2.26
C ASP A 142 -17.31 -17.36 -0.78
N GLY A 143 -18.34 -17.33 0.07
CA GLY A 143 -18.18 -17.14 1.52
C GLY A 143 -17.57 -15.78 1.84
N ARG A 144 -16.51 -15.77 2.67
CA ARG A 144 -15.81 -14.57 3.17
C ARG A 144 -15.30 -13.62 2.08
N PHE A 145 -15.31 -14.03 0.82
CA PHE A 145 -14.83 -13.22 -0.30
C PHE A 145 -15.93 -12.45 -1.04
N PHE A 146 -17.19 -12.52 -0.57
CA PHE A 146 -18.35 -11.73 -1.01
C PHE A 146 -18.68 -11.75 -2.51
N GLY A 147 -18.11 -12.65 -3.31
CA GLY A 147 -18.22 -12.60 -4.77
C GLY A 147 -17.37 -11.50 -5.42
N LEU A 148 -16.37 -10.98 -4.71
CA LEU A 148 -15.51 -9.87 -5.12
C LEU A 148 -14.03 -10.21 -5.26
N PHE A 149 -13.52 -11.18 -4.50
CA PHE A 149 -12.09 -11.48 -4.44
C PHE A 149 -11.79 -12.97 -4.72
N ASP A 150 -10.82 -13.24 -5.59
CA ASP A 150 -10.26 -14.57 -5.83
C ASP A 150 -8.86 -14.60 -5.20
N PRO A 151 -8.67 -15.31 -4.08
CA PRO A 151 -7.37 -15.38 -3.40
C PRO A 151 -6.28 -16.08 -4.23
N PHE A 152 -6.64 -16.73 -5.33
CA PHE A 152 -5.72 -17.43 -6.23
C PHE A 152 -5.53 -16.70 -7.57
N ALA A 153 -6.12 -15.52 -7.74
CA ALA A 153 -5.94 -14.74 -8.96
C ALA A 153 -4.49 -14.29 -9.12
N ALA A 154 -3.94 -14.50 -10.32
CA ALA A 154 -2.60 -14.04 -10.69
C ALA A 154 -2.54 -12.52 -10.90
N GLU A 155 -3.67 -11.89 -11.18
CA GLU A 155 -3.81 -10.45 -11.40
C GLU A 155 -4.44 -9.77 -10.18
N THR A 156 -4.02 -8.52 -9.93
CA THR A 156 -4.60 -7.71 -8.85
C THR A 156 -6.01 -7.28 -9.22
N GLN A 157 -6.97 -7.65 -8.37
CA GLN A 157 -8.37 -7.28 -8.58
C GLN A 157 -8.62 -5.86 -8.07
N LYS A 158 -9.08 -5.00 -8.97
CA LYS A 158 -9.41 -3.61 -8.65
C LYS A 158 -10.88 -3.45 -8.30
N PHE A 159 -11.14 -3.06 -7.06
CA PHE A 159 -12.48 -2.74 -6.60
C PHE A 159 -12.44 -1.79 -5.40
N PHE A 160 -13.52 -1.05 -5.23
CA PHE A 160 -13.90 -0.36 -3.99
C PHE A 160 -15.15 -1.06 -3.47
N ALA A 161 -15.21 -1.34 -2.17
CA ALA A 161 -16.40 -1.88 -1.55
C ALA A 161 -16.65 -1.28 -0.16
N VAL A 162 -17.91 -1.31 0.25
CA VAL A 162 -18.31 -1.13 1.64
C VAL A 162 -19.00 -2.43 2.06
N GLU A 163 -18.41 -3.11 3.03
CA GLU A 163 -18.87 -4.40 3.54
C GLU A 163 -19.77 -4.23 4.76
N PHE A 164 -20.75 -5.13 4.85
CA PHE A 164 -21.64 -5.34 5.98
C PHE A 164 -21.49 -6.81 6.37
N ASP A 165 -20.48 -7.08 7.18
CA ASP A 165 -20.00 -8.43 7.45
C ASP A 165 -20.68 -9.01 8.69
N THR A 166 -21.16 -10.23 8.52
CA THR A 166 -21.82 -11.04 9.54
C THR A 166 -20.96 -12.24 9.98
N HIS A 167 -19.72 -12.37 9.54
CA HIS A 167 -18.84 -13.47 9.88
C HIS A 167 -17.51 -12.96 10.45
N THR A 168 -16.84 -13.77 11.28
CA THR A 168 -15.47 -13.45 11.72
C THR A 168 -14.47 -14.29 10.98
N SER A 169 -13.67 -13.65 10.15
CA SER A 169 -12.60 -14.22 9.37
C SER A 169 -11.28 -13.67 9.91
N SER A 170 -10.60 -14.47 10.72
CA SER A 170 -9.33 -14.05 11.35
C SER A 170 -8.23 -13.74 10.34
N ASP A 171 -8.31 -14.30 9.13
CA ASP A 171 -7.39 -14.01 8.02
C ASP A 171 -7.66 -12.67 7.30
N LEU A 172 -8.86 -12.09 7.48
CA LEU A 172 -9.24 -10.77 6.96
C LEU A 172 -9.13 -9.67 8.04
N ASN A 173 -8.70 -10.03 9.26
CA ASN A 173 -8.60 -9.14 10.43
C ASN A 173 -9.94 -8.55 10.89
N ASP A 174 -11.03 -9.30 10.71
CA ASP A 174 -12.36 -8.85 11.12
C ASP A 174 -12.40 -8.56 12.63
N PRO A 175 -12.87 -7.37 13.04
CA PRO A 175 -12.92 -7.00 14.45
C PRO A 175 -13.92 -7.84 15.24
N SER A 176 -15.00 -8.28 14.57
CA SER A 176 -16.09 -9.07 15.14
C SER A 176 -16.88 -9.71 14.01
N ALA A 177 -17.85 -10.57 14.35
CA ALA A 177 -18.77 -11.13 13.37
C ALA A 177 -19.87 -10.15 12.97
N SER A 178 -19.87 -8.90 13.46
CA SER A 178 -20.86 -7.90 13.06
C SER A 178 -20.15 -6.59 12.91
N HIS A 179 -19.72 -6.25 11.70
CA HIS A 179 -18.98 -5.02 11.47
C HIS A 179 -19.27 -4.43 10.09
N ILE A 180 -18.93 -3.15 9.94
CA ILE A 180 -19.08 -2.40 8.69
C ILE A 180 -17.69 -1.88 8.33
N GLY A 181 -17.32 -2.02 7.06
CA GLY A 181 -15.95 -1.85 6.61
C GLY A 181 -15.81 -1.12 5.29
N ILE A 182 -14.69 -0.41 5.08
CA ILE A 182 -14.30 0.17 3.78
C ILE A 182 -13.14 -0.62 3.20
N ASP A 183 -13.39 -1.22 2.04
CA ASP A 183 -12.47 -2.12 1.34
C ASP A 183 -11.97 -1.52 0.04
N VAL A 184 -10.66 -1.62 -0.19
CA VAL A 184 -10.02 -1.14 -1.41
C VAL A 184 -8.99 -2.16 -1.91
N ASN A 185 -9.29 -2.82 -3.04
CA ASN A 185 -8.47 -3.86 -3.68
C ASN A 185 -8.11 -5.06 -2.77
N SER A 186 -8.74 -5.15 -1.61
CA SER A 186 -8.58 -6.17 -0.57
C SER A 186 -9.84 -6.15 0.28
N LEU A 187 -10.16 -7.29 0.89
CA LEU A 187 -11.25 -7.43 1.87
C LEU A 187 -10.72 -7.33 3.31
N ILE A 188 -9.56 -6.70 3.50
CA ILE A 188 -9.11 -6.26 4.81
C ILE A 188 -9.49 -4.79 4.89
N SER A 189 -10.50 -4.49 5.69
CA SER A 189 -11.02 -3.15 5.88
C SER A 189 -9.94 -2.14 6.27
N LEU A 190 -9.84 -1.06 5.49
CA LEU A 190 -8.94 0.08 5.77
C LEU A 190 -9.45 0.95 6.91
N ASP A 191 -10.78 1.02 7.07
CA ASP A 191 -11.47 1.63 8.19
C ASP A 191 -12.73 0.78 8.47
N TYR A 192 -13.04 0.57 9.75
CA TYR A 192 -14.18 -0.28 10.14
C TYR A 192 -14.83 0.20 11.43
N THR A 193 -16.07 -0.24 11.63
CA THR A 193 -16.79 -0.07 12.90
C THR A 193 -17.40 -1.40 13.31
N ASP A 194 -17.05 -1.83 14.53
CA ASP A 194 -17.67 -2.97 15.18
C ASP A 194 -19.10 -2.60 15.63
N THR A 195 -20.07 -3.41 15.22
CA THR A 195 -21.49 -3.27 15.55
C THR A 195 -21.99 -4.35 16.50
N SER A 196 -21.09 -5.22 17.00
CA SER A 196 -21.41 -6.29 17.94
C SER A 196 -21.68 -5.78 19.36
N PRO A 197 -22.56 -6.45 20.14
CA PRO A 197 -22.94 -6.03 21.49
C PRO A 197 -21.85 -6.21 22.56
N ASP A 198 -20.77 -6.97 22.30
CA ASP A 198 -19.82 -7.48 23.32
C ASP A 198 -18.42 -6.82 23.31
N SER A 199 -18.28 -5.61 22.76
CA SER A 199 -17.01 -4.85 22.69
C SER A 199 -16.50 -4.37 24.07
N SER A 200 -16.08 -5.32 24.90
CA SER A 200 -15.34 -5.08 26.14
C SER A 200 -13.81 -5.11 25.96
N SER A 201 -13.33 -5.36 24.73
CA SER A 201 -11.91 -5.61 24.42
C SER A 201 -11.27 -4.68 23.38
N SER A 202 -12.00 -3.75 22.76
CA SER A 202 -11.43 -2.82 21.77
C SER A 202 -11.26 -1.40 22.34
N SER A 203 -10.09 -0.81 22.10
CA SER A 203 -9.74 0.57 22.45
C SER A 203 -10.41 1.64 21.58
N THR A 204 -11.55 1.33 20.95
CA THR A 204 -12.29 2.24 20.06
C THR A 204 -13.53 2.82 20.78
N PRO A 205 -13.81 4.14 20.67
CA PRO A 205 -14.67 4.83 21.66
C PRO A 205 -16.18 4.80 21.35
N SER A 206 -16.65 4.04 20.36
CA SER A 206 -18.01 4.21 19.85
C SER A 206 -18.70 2.87 19.58
N PHE A 207 -19.42 2.42 20.61
CA PHE A 207 -20.33 1.28 20.60
C PHE A 207 -21.67 1.68 19.96
N TYR A 208 -22.11 0.97 18.90
CA TYR A 208 -23.36 1.23 18.18
C TYR A 208 -24.31 0.02 18.20
N PRO A 209 -24.89 -0.35 19.37
CA PRO A 209 -25.73 -1.55 19.51
C PRO A 209 -26.99 -1.50 18.63
N GLN A 210 -27.44 -0.31 18.25
CA GLN A 210 -28.56 -0.12 17.32
C GLN A 210 -28.25 -0.52 15.88
N LEU A 211 -26.97 -0.71 15.52
CA LEU A 211 -26.51 -1.10 14.19
C LEU A 211 -26.13 -2.58 14.11
N TYR A 212 -26.49 -3.39 15.12
CA TYR A 212 -26.16 -4.81 15.17
C TYR A 212 -26.84 -5.60 14.04
N LEU A 213 -26.03 -6.22 13.16
CA LEU A 213 -26.50 -6.80 11.89
C LEU A 213 -27.35 -8.06 12.04
N TYR A 214 -27.28 -8.73 13.20
CA TYR A 214 -27.98 -9.99 13.49
C TYR A 214 -29.43 -9.83 13.97
N ASN A 215 -29.92 -8.59 14.17
CA ASN A 215 -31.27 -8.36 14.68
C ASN A 215 -32.38 -8.48 13.63
N ASN A 216 -32.04 -8.81 12.39
CA ASN A 216 -32.97 -8.79 11.25
C ASN A 216 -33.65 -7.43 11.08
N ASP A 217 -32.95 -6.36 11.43
CA ASP A 217 -33.42 -4.99 11.26
C ASP A 217 -33.28 -4.53 9.80
N THR A 218 -34.12 -3.60 9.40
CA THR A 218 -33.94 -2.87 8.14
C THR A 218 -32.99 -1.70 8.39
N PHE A 219 -31.96 -1.60 7.57
CA PHE A 219 -31.00 -0.52 7.64
C PHE A 219 -31.05 0.34 6.39
N THR A 220 -30.66 1.60 6.54
CA THR A 220 -30.36 2.49 5.42
C THR A 220 -28.93 2.97 5.57
N ALA A 221 -28.14 2.84 4.50
CA ALA A 221 -26.74 3.26 4.46
C ALA A 221 -26.54 4.37 3.41
N TRP A 222 -25.55 5.23 3.65
CA TRP A 222 -25.09 6.27 2.74
C TRP A 222 -23.58 6.17 2.60
N ILE A 223 -23.09 6.22 1.36
CA ILE A 223 -21.67 6.19 1.03
C ILE A 223 -21.42 7.42 0.17
N VAL A 224 -20.55 8.31 0.64
CA VAL A 224 -20.18 9.55 -0.05
C VAL A 224 -18.68 9.57 -0.29
N TYR A 225 -18.28 9.87 -1.51
CA TYR A 225 -16.90 10.14 -1.87
C TYR A 225 -16.77 11.53 -2.49
N ASP A 226 -15.94 12.39 -1.87
CA ASP A 226 -15.56 13.69 -2.43
C ASP A 226 -14.17 13.59 -3.07
N SER A 227 -14.13 13.75 -4.40
CA SER A 227 -12.89 13.63 -5.17
C SER A 227 -11.94 14.82 -5.02
N LEU A 228 -12.39 15.97 -4.50
CA LEU A 228 -11.52 17.11 -4.21
C LEU A 228 -10.72 16.92 -2.94
N THR A 229 -11.35 16.33 -1.91
CA THR A 229 -10.72 16.07 -0.62
C THR A 229 -10.16 14.65 -0.50
N ASN A 230 -10.52 13.76 -1.43
CA ASN A 230 -10.28 12.30 -1.35
C ASN A 230 -10.91 11.67 -0.10
N LEU A 231 -12.03 12.21 0.37
CA LEU A 231 -12.68 11.75 1.60
C LEU A 231 -13.82 10.78 1.27
N ILE A 232 -13.76 9.59 1.85
CA ILE A 232 -14.82 8.59 1.84
C ILE A 232 -15.51 8.63 3.19
N GLN A 233 -16.83 8.75 3.19
CA GLN A 233 -17.64 8.76 4.40
C GLN A 233 -18.80 7.78 4.28
N VAL A 234 -19.05 7.03 5.34
CA VAL A 234 -20.14 6.06 5.41
C VAL A 234 -21.04 6.39 6.60
N TRP A 235 -22.35 6.39 6.38
CA TRP A 235 -23.36 6.46 7.44
C TRP A 235 -24.27 5.25 7.36
N MET A 236 -24.84 4.87 8.49
CA MET A 236 -25.86 3.83 8.56
C MET A 236 -26.83 4.12 9.70
N THR A 237 -28.11 3.85 9.46
CA THR A 237 -29.18 3.97 10.45
C THR A 237 -30.06 2.74 10.45
N ASN A 238 -30.58 2.40 11.63
CA ASN A 238 -31.61 1.38 11.79
C ASN A 238 -32.99 1.98 11.49
N SER A 239 -33.51 1.66 10.31
CA SER A 239 -34.77 2.17 9.76
C SER A 239 -35.99 1.39 10.26
N SER A 240 -35.82 0.24 10.94
CA SER A 240 -36.92 -0.44 11.65
C SER A 240 -37.55 0.45 12.72
N ASN A 241 -36.73 1.30 13.36
CA ASN A 241 -37.10 2.08 14.53
C ASN A 241 -37.33 3.57 14.24
N SER A 242 -37.11 4.03 13.00
CA SER A 242 -37.23 5.44 12.62
C SER A 242 -37.96 5.62 11.28
N SER A 243 -38.95 6.50 11.25
CA SER A 243 -39.74 6.82 10.06
C SER A 243 -39.05 7.78 9.08
N SER A 244 -37.79 8.16 9.32
CA SER A 244 -37.03 9.10 8.50
C SER A 244 -35.95 8.37 7.71
N SER A 245 -36.08 8.36 6.38
CA SER A 245 -35.05 7.92 5.42
C SER A 245 -34.09 9.04 5.02
N ALA A 246 -34.06 10.15 5.78
CA ALA A 246 -33.20 11.29 5.48
C ALA A 246 -31.73 11.00 5.86
N HIS A 247 -30.81 11.50 5.04
CA HIS A 247 -29.37 11.43 5.33
C HIS A 247 -29.07 12.00 6.74
N PRO A 248 -28.30 11.29 7.58
CA PRO A 248 -27.97 11.77 8.92
C PRO A 248 -27.19 13.08 8.89
N THR A 249 -27.45 13.95 9.86
CA THR A 249 -26.65 15.19 10.09
C THR A 249 -25.57 14.99 11.16
N SER A 250 -25.54 13.80 11.78
CA SER A 250 -24.52 13.36 12.72
C SER A 250 -23.19 13.03 12.01
N GLN A 251 -22.13 12.90 12.80
CA GLN A 251 -20.83 12.44 12.31
C GLN A 251 -20.96 11.11 11.53
N ALA A 252 -20.13 10.96 10.49
CA ALA A 252 -20.01 9.73 9.73
C ALA A 252 -19.62 8.56 10.64
N LEU A 253 -20.12 7.38 10.33
CA LEU A 253 -19.76 6.14 11.00
C LEU A 253 -18.31 5.77 10.70
N LEU A 254 -17.93 5.88 9.42
CA LEU A 254 -16.56 5.67 8.92
C LEU A 254 -16.11 6.90 8.16
N GLU A 255 -14.84 7.23 8.27
CA GLU A 255 -14.23 8.39 7.60
C GLU A 255 -12.79 8.07 7.18
N LEU A 256 -12.60 7.83 5.88
CA LEU A 256 -11.33 7.41 5.31
C LEU A 256 -10.87 8.40 4.24
N SER A 257 -9.69 8.99 4.43
CA SER A 257 -9.02 9.78 3.39
C SER A 257 -8.24 8.86 2.45
N TYR A 258 -8.80 8.56 1.28
CA TYR A 258 -8.18 7.70 0.27
C TYR A 258 -8.42 8.21 -1.16
N ASN A 259 -7.35 8.30 -1.94
CA ASN A 259 -7.43 8.74 -3.34
C ASN A 259 -7.88 7.58 -4.25
N LEU A 260 -9.18 7.53 -4.59
CA LEU A 260 -9.75 6.47 -5.44
C LEU A 260 -9.28 6.52 -6.90
N SER A 261 -8.49 7.53 -7.32
CA SER A 261 -7.89 7.56 -8.67
C SER A 261 -6.91 6.43 -8.95
N THR A 262 -6.39 5.78 -7.90
CA THR A 262 -5.53 4.59 -7.97
C THR A 262 -6.31 3.30 -8.22
N VAL A 263 -7.62 3.32 -7.98
CA VAL A 263 -8.52 2.17 -8.04
C VAL A 263 -9.43 2.27 -9.26
N PHE A 264 -10.02 3.45 -9.48
CA PHE A 264 -10.98 3.68 -10.55
C PHE A 264 -10.27 3.83 -11.90
N ASP A 265 -10.69 3.03 -12.89
CA ASP A 265 -10.44 3.33 -14.30
C ASP A 265 -11.67 4.04 -14.92
N ASP A 266 -11.62 4.32 -16.23
CA ASP A 266 -12.55 5.22 -16.93
C ASP A 266 -14.02 4.85 -16.67
N PHE A 267 -14.35 3.57 -16.80
CA PHE A 267 -15.70 3.04 -16.70
C PHE A 267 -15.73 1.81 -15.78
N MET A 268 -16.69 1.77 -14.85
CA MET A 268 -16.82 0.68 -13.87
C MET A 268 -18.27 0.27 -13.65
N TYR A 269 -18.46 -0.95 -13.16
CA TYR A 269 -19.74 -1.43 -12.68
C TYR A 269 -19.98 -0.98 -11.24
N VAL A 270 -21.23 -0.69 -10.91
CA VAL A 270 -21.67 -0.44 -9.54
C VAL A 270 -22.80 -1.41 -9.22
N GLY A 271 -22.78 -1.99 -8.04
CA GLY A 271 -23.84 -2.89 -7.62
C GLY A 271 -23.63 -3.46 -6.23
N PHE A 272 -24.28 -4.61 -6.00
CA PHE A 272 -24.23 -5.31 -4.73
C PHE A 272 -23.91 -6.77 -4.94
N SER A 273 -23.16 -7.33 -4.00
CA SER A 273 -22.76 -8.74 -4.01
C SER A 273 -22.89 -9.31 -2.59
N ALA A 274 -23.41 -10.52 -2.48
CA ALA A 274 -23.50 -11.21 -1.19
C ALA A 274 -23.30 -12.71 -1.36
N THR A 275 -22.83 -13.34 -0.31
CA THR A 275 -22.64 -14.79 -0.27
C THR A 275 -23.33 -15.36 0.96
N ASN A 276 -23.76 -16.60 0.89
CA ASN A 276 -24.16 -17.34 2.08
C ASN A 276 -23.60 -18.76 2.02
N LYS A 277 -23.43 -19.37 3.19
CA LYS A 277 -23.02 -20.76 3.32
C LYS A 277 -24.16 -21.59 3.86
N VAL A 278 -24.26 -22.81 3.38
CA VAL A 278 -25.08 -23.85 4.01
C VAL A 278 -24.39 -24.25 5.31
N ALA A 279 -24.93 -23.84 6.45
CA ALA A 279 -24.47 -24.26 7.77
C ALA A 279 -25.54 -25.09 8.49
N GLU A 280 -25.11 -26.02 9.34
CA GLU A 280 -26.00 -26.89 10.14
C GLU A 280 -26.78 -26.08 11.21
N ASP A 281 -26.25 -24.92 11.62
CA ASP A 281 -26.73 -24.15 12.78
C ASP A 281 -27.46 -22.83 12.43
N GLY A 282 -27.62 -22.49 11.14
CA GLY A 282 -28.29 -21.25 10.71
C GLY A 282 -28.05 -20.88 9.25
N MET A 283 -28.96 -20.08 8.68
CA MET A 283 -28.89 -19.57 7.31
C MET A 283 -28.96 -18.05 7.29
N GLU A 284 -28.45 -17.46 6.22
CA GLU A 284 -28.42 -16.01 5.99
C GLU A 284 -28.95 -15.64 4.61
N GLY A 285 -29.82 -14.62 4.56
CA GLY A 285 -30.34 -14.02 3.34
C GLY A 285 -30.12 -12.51 3.33
N HIS A 286 -29.89 -11.97 2.14
CA HIS A 286 -29.61 -10.55 1.95
C HIS A 286 -30.57 -9.97 0.94
N VAL A 287 -31.30 -8.91 1.32
CA VAL A 287 -32.22 -8.22 0.42
C VAL A 287 -31.90 -6.73 0.36
N VAL A 288 -31.79 -6.20 -0.85
CA VAL A 288 -31.71 -4.76 -1.11
C VAL A 288 -33.09 -4.27 -1.52
N MET A 289 -33.65 -3.35 -0.75
CA MET A 289 -35.05 -2.91 -0.86
C MET A 289 -35.19 -1.63 -1.68
N SER A 290 -34.19 -0.76 -1.64
CA SER A 290 -34.15 0.51 -2.39
C SER A 290 -32.71 0.91 -2.65
N TRP A 291 -32.47 1.65 -3.73
CA TRP A 291 -31.13 2.13 -4.08
C TRP A 291 -31.20 3.43 -4.88
N SER A 292 -30.40 4.42 -4.49
CA SER A 292 -30.12 5.62 -5.25
C SER A 292 -28.63 5.80 -5.39
N PHE A 293 -28.21 6.25 -6.56
CA PHE A 293 -26.82 6.51 -6.86
C PHE A 293 -26.70 7.79 -7.67
N THR A 294 -25.72 8.62 -7.33
CA THR A 294 -25.38 9.85 -8.05
C THR A 294 -23.87 9.88 -8.25
N SER A 295 -23.44 10.21 -9.46
CA SER A 295 -22.05 10.53 -9.81
C SER A 295 -22.01 11.96 -10.32
N GLU A 296 -21.23 12.81 -9.67
CA GLU A 296 -21.04 14.21 -10.05
C GLU A 296 -19.94 14.35 -11.10
N ASP A 297 -20.00 15.44 -11.88
CA ASP A 297 -18.95 15.75 -12.84
C ASP A 297 -17.57 15.90 -12.20
N PHE A 298 -16.54 15.73 -13.04
CA PHE A 298 -15.15 15.90 -12.67
C PHE A 298 -14.88 17.34 -12.24
N LYS A 299 -14.81 17.57 -10.93
CA LYS A 299 -14.48 18.87 -10.35
C LYS A 299 -13.04 19.22 -10.70
N GLU A 300 -12.84 20.20 -11.57
CA GLU A 300 -11.53 20.85 -11.66
C GLU A 300 -11.28 21.64 -10.36
N PRO A 301 -10.04 21.72 -9.87
CA PRO A 301 -9.71 22.59 -8.76
C PRO A 301 -10.00 24.03 -9.15
N GLY A 302 -11.18 24.52 -8.74
CA GLY A 302 -11.63 25.88 -8.99
C GLY A 302 -10.61 26.85 -8.41
N ILE A 303 -10.07 27.72 -9.25
CA ILE A 303 -9.24 28.84 -8.80
C ILE A 303 -10.14 29.76 -7.98
N ASP A 304 -9.90 29.84 -6.66
CA ASP A 304 -10.68 30.72 -5.78
C ASP A 304 -10.52 32.18 -6.23
N VAL A 305 -11.61 32.72 -6.78
CA VAL A 305 -11.69 34.10 -7.27
C VAL A 305 -11.38 35.11 -6.16
N ASN A 306 -11.63 34.76 -4.90
CA ASN A 306 -11.31 35.61 -3.76
C ASN A 306 -9.80 35.69 -3.48
N VAL A 307 -9.01 34.75 -3.99
CA VAL A 307 -7.54 34.74 -3.88
C VAL A 307 -6.90 35.40 -5.10
N VAL A 308 -7.45 35.19 -6.30
CA VAL A 308 -6.87 35.73 -7.54
C VAL A 308 -7.11 37.23 -7.69
N VAL A 309 -8.28 37.75 -7.30
CA VAL A 309 -8.58 39.18 -7.43
C VAL A 309 -7.61 40.05 -6.61
N PRO A 310 -7.30 39.75 -5.34
CA PRO A 310 -6.28 40.49 -4.58
C PRO A 310 -4.89 40.42 -5.20
N ILE A 311 -4.46 39.24 -5.69
CA ILE A 311 -3.13 39.04 -6.29
C ILE A 311 -3.01 39.83 -7.61
N ALA A 312 -4.06 39.80 -8.44
CA ALA A 312 -4.15 40.53 -9.69
C ALA A 312 -4.13 42.05 -9.50
N ILE A 313 -4.61 42.56 -8.35
CA ILE A 313 -4.55 43.98 -7.98
C ILE A 313 -3.20 44.32 -7.32
N ALA A 314 -2.66 43.44 -6.47
CA ALA A 314 -1.43 43.69 -5.72
C ALA A 314 -0.19 43.75 -6.61
N LEU A 315 -0.08 42.87 -7.61
CA LEU A 315 1.06 42.81 -8.53
C LEU A 315 1.32 44.11 -9.32
N PRO A 316 0.32 44.76 -9.95
CA PRO A 316 0.53 46.04 -10.63
C PRO A 316 0.85 47.18 -9.64
N ILE A 317 0.30 47.18 -8.43
CA ILE A 317 0.62 48.17 -7.40
C ILE A 317 2.09 48.03 -6.96
N LEU A 318 2.54 46.79 -6.72
CA LEU A 318 3.95 46.48 -6.39
C LEU A 318 4.90 46.86 -7.53
N PHE A 319 4.49 46.66 -8.78
CA PHE A 319 5.27 47.05 -9.94
C PHE A 319 5.39 48.57 -10.07
N ILE A 320 4.31 49.33 -9.83
CA ILE A 320 4.32 50.80 -9.82
C ILE A 320 5.21 51.32 -8.67
N LEU A 321 5.09 50.76 -7.46
CA LEU A 321 5.91 51.15 -6.32
C LEU A 321 7.39 50.83 -6.55
N GLY A 322 7.70 49.67 -7.13
CA GLY A 322 9.06 49.30 -7.54
C GLY A 322 9.62 50.24 -8.60
N PHE A 323 8.81 50.61 -9.60
CA PHE A 323 9.21 51.55 -10.64
C PHE A 323 9.48 52.96 -10.10
N VAL A 324 8.63 53.46 -9.19
CA VAL A 324 8.85 54.72 -8.47
C VAL A 324 10.10 54.66 -7.59
N GLY A 325 10.33 53.54 -6.90
CA GLY A 325 11.54 53.30 -6.12
C GLY A 325 12.81 53.32 -6.97
N ILE A 326 12.78 52.70 -8.16
CA ILE A 326 13.88 52.73 -9.13
C ILE A 326 14.11 54.15 -9.63
N ILE A 327 13.06 54.92 -9.95
CA ILE A 327 13.20 56.32 -10.36
C ILE A 327 13.81 57.17 -9.24
N MET A 328 13.38 57.00 -8.00
CA MET A 328 13.97 57.69 -6.84
C MET A 328 15.43 57.30 -6.61
N LEU A 329 15.79 56.03 -6.80
CA LEU A 329 17.17 55.54 -6.74
C LEU A 329 18.03 56.10 -7.88
N LEU A 330 17.50 56.25 -9.08
CA LEU A 330 18.20 56.85 -10.21
C LEU A 330 18.40 58.36 -9.99
N ILE A 331 17.44 59.06 -9.38
CA ILE A 331 17.57 60.47 -8.98
C ILE A 331 18.62 60.62 -7.86
N LYS A 332 18.62 59.71 -6.87
CA LYS A 332 19.63 59.66 -5.79
C LYS A 332 21.03 59.38 -6.35
N ARG A 333 21.17 58.39 -7.24
CA ARG A 333 22.43 58.08 -7.94
C ARG A 333 22.91 59.21 -8.84
N LYS A 334 22.01 59.99 -9.45
CA LYS A 334 22.36 61.18 -10.25
C LYS A 334 22.83 62.35 -9.37
N ARG A 335 22.37 62.43 -8.12
CA ARG A 335 22.89 63.37 -7.10
C ARG A 335 24.25 62.90 -6.53
N GLU A 336 24.43 61.60 -6.32
CA GLU A 336 25.69 61.03 -5.81
C GLU A 336 26.81 61.01 -6.88
N LYS A 337 26.50 60.83 -8.17
CA LYS A 337 27.47 60.91 -9.28
C LYS A 337 28.03 62.33 -9.56
N ARG A 338 27.59 63.37 -8.85
CA ARG A 338 28.23 64.70 -8.88
C ARG A 338 29.41 64.84 -7.92
N MET A 339 29.62 63.87 -7.02
CA MET A 339 30.78 63.82 -6.12
C MET A 339 31.33 62.39 -6.10
N ASN A 340 32.28 62.12 -6.99
CA ASN A 340 33.46 61.24 -6.80
C ASN A 340 33.92 60.70 -8.15
N CYS A 341 35.11 61.17 -8.54
CA CYS A 341 35.87 60.72 -9.69
C CYS A 341 36.77 59.53 -9.34
N LEU A 342 37.08 58.75 -10.39
CA LEU A 342 38.19 57.82 -10.62
C LEU A 342 38.04 56.32 -10.24
N PRO A 343 38.69 55.41 -11.02
CA PRO A 343 38.27 54.03 -11.24
C PRO A 343 39.28 52.96 -10.76
N SER A 344 38.97 51.69 -11.04
CA SER A 344 39.75 50.42 -10.91
C SER A 344 39.13 49.50 -9.85
N SER A 345 39.03 48.17 -9.96
CA SER A 345 39.51 47.18 -10.90
C SER A 345 38.78 45.85 -10.62
N VAL A 346 38.87 44.92 -11.58
CA VAL A 346 38.52 43.50 -11.55
C VAL A 346 38.69 42.80 -10.19
N GLN A 347 37.69 42.01 -9.76
CA GLN A 347 37.95 40.77 -9.03
C GLN A 347 36.80 39.75 -9.19
N LEU A 348 37.18 38.58 -9.68
CA LEU A 348 36.36 37.39 -9.86
C LEU A 348 36.32 36.64 -8.52
N GLY A 349 35.16 36.54 -7.88
CA GLY A 349 34.95 35.81 -6.64
C GLY A 349 33.88 34.73 -6.85
N ARG A 350 34.30 33.45 -6.78
CA ARG A 350 33.44 32.27 -6.78
C ARG A 350 32.84 32.14 -5.38
N GLU A 351 31.60 32.58 -5.20
CA GLU A 351 30.87 32.41 -3.95
C GLU A 351 30.30 30.99 -3.84
N SER A 352 30.72 30.27 -2.80
CA SER A 352 30.07 29.04 -2.33
C SER A 352 28.71 29.39 -1.74
N SER A 353 27.63 29.04 -2.43
CA SER A 353 26.26 29.17 -1.88
C SER A 353 25.84 27.86 -1.20
N THR A 354 25.87 27.90 0.14
CA THR A 354 25.42 26.89 1.10
C THR A 354 23.90 26.66 1.00
N ILE A 355 23.46 25.41 0.88
CA ILE A 355 22.07 25.02 1.14
C ILE A 355 22.01 24.54 2.60
N LEU A 356 21.17 25.19 3.41
CA LEU A 356 20.82 24.74 4.76
C LEU A 356 19.82 23.58 4.62
N LEU A 357 20.31 22.35 4.75
CA LEU A 357 19.46 21.16 4.86
C LEU A 357 18.98 21.07 6.32
N GLY A 358 17.72 20.64 6.50
CA GLY A 358 16.90 20.76 7.73
C GLY A 358 17.40 20.07 9.01
N SER A 359 18.67 19.68 9.10
CA SER A 359 19.29 19.05 10.28
C SER A 359 20.59 19.74 10.73
N GLY A 360 20.86 20.98 10.27
CA GLY A 360 21.97 21.80 10.78
C GLY A 360 23.39 21.29 10.48
N ARG A 361 23.55 20.22 9.69
CA ARG A 361 24.86 19.69 9.27
C ARG A 361 25.26 20.25 7.90
N HIS A 362 26.45 20.84 7.83
CA HIS A 362 27.02 21.39 6.60
C HIS A 362 27.42 20.26 5.63
N CYS A 363 26.82 20.24 4.43
CA CYS A 363 27.28 19.34 3.36
C CYS A 363 28.60 19.88 2.77
N THR A 364 29.69 19.15 2.95
CA THR A 364 31.03 19.52 2.44
C THR A 364 31.30 19.03 1.02
N LEU A 365 30.32 18.40 0.36
CA LEU A 365 30.51 17.82 -0.97
C LEU A 365 30.49 18.91 -2.06
N PRO A 366 31.36 18.80 -3.08
CA PRO A 366 31.38 19.70 -4.23
C PRO A 366 30.02 19.84 -4.91
N ARG A 367 29.59 21.10 -5.12
CA ARG A 367 28.48 21.45 -6.00
C ARG A 367 29.02 21.70 -7.41
N TYR A 368 28.52 20.93 -8.37
CA TYR A 368 28.79 21.11 -9.79
C TYR A 368 27.71 21.98 -10.44
N SER A 369 28.07 22.68 -11.51
CA SER A 369 27.09 23.38 -12.34
C SER A 369 26.47 22.42 -13.37
N TYR A 370 25.24 22.70 -13.79
CA TYR A 370 24.59 21.91 -14.86
C TYR A 370 25.43 21.91 -16.14
N ARG A 371 26.01 23.05 -16.49
CA ARG A 371 26.85 23.19 -17.70
C ARG A 371 28.11 22.32 -17.64
N GLU A 372 28.70 22.18 -16.46
CA GLU A 372 29.87 21.33 -16.25
C GLU A 372 29.52 19.87 -16.42
N LEU A 373 28.49 19.38 -15.72
CA LEU A 373 28.06 17.98 -15.82
C LEU A 373 27.55 17.62 -17.22
N LYS A 374 26.83 18.53 -17.88
CA LYS A 374 26.39 18.36 -19.26
C LYS A 374 27.58 18.17 -20.20
N ARG A 375 28.63 18.99 -20.07
CA ARG A 375 29.85 18.84 -20.86
C ARG A 375 30.57 17.53 -20.55
N SER A 376 30.70 17.19 -19.26
CA SER A 376 31.34 15.96 -18.80
C SER A 376 30.66 14.70 -19.32
N ALA A 377 29.34 14.73 -19.50
CA ALA A 377 28.52 13.63 -20.04
C ALA A 377 28.27 13.73 -21.55
N HIS A 378 29.10 14.49 -22.30
CA HIS A 378 28.95 14.69 -23.74
C HIS A 378 27.51 15.05 -24.15
N ASP A 379 26.99 16.12 -23.54
CA ASP A 379 25.64 16.64 -23.70
C ASP A 379 24.52 15.65 -23.33
N PHE A 380 24.81 14.71 -22.42
CA PHE A 380 23.90 13.61 -22.03
C PHE A 380 23.50 12.73 -23.23
N SER A 381 24.46 12.50 -24.14
CA SER A 381 24.26 11.62 -25.30
C SER A 381 23.95 10.18 -24.90
N GLU A 382 23.22 9.46 -25.77
CA GLU A 382 22.93 8.04 -25.57
C GLU A 382 24.21 7.18 -25.50
N GLN A 383 25.31 7.58 -26.13
CA GLN A 383 26.61 6.89 -26.02
C GLN A 383 27.20 6.96 -24.60
N SER A 384 26.87 8.02 -23.86
CA SER A 384 27.35 8.20 -22.49
C SER A 384 26.42 7.53 -21.48
N LYS A 385 25.25 7.04 -21.89
CA LYS A 385 24.27 6.42 -21.00
C LYS A 385 24.71 5.00 -20.62
N ILE A 386 24.78 4.73 -19.32
CA ILE A 386 25.20 3.42 -18.78
C ILE A 386 24.09 2.67 -18.06
N GLY A 387 22.98 3.35 -17.74
CA GLY A 387 21.80 2.75 -17.14
C GLY A 387 20.60 3.70 -17.17
N GLN A 388 19.40 3.13 -17.14
CA GLN A 388 18.14 3.86 -17.03
C GLN A 388 17.19 3.08 -16.13
N GLY A 389 16.79 3.69 -15.02
CA GLY A 389 15.76 3.18 -14.13
C GLY A 389 14.41 3.85 -14.36
N GLY A 390 13.45 3.56 -13.49
CA GLY A 390 12.13 4.22 -13.45
C GLY A 390 12.26 5.73 -13.22
N PHE A 391 13.04 6.12 -12.22
CA PHE A 391 13.11 7.49 -11.70
C PHE A 391 14.37 8.27 -12.09
N SER A 392 15.38 7.61 -12.69
CA SER A 392 16.64 8.25 -13.05
C SER A 392 17.29 7.68 -14.30
N ILE A 393 18.23 8.42 -14.87
CA ILE A 393 19.12 7.99 -15.95
C ILE A 393 20.55 8.22 -15.50
N VAL A 394 21.43 7.25 -15.72
CA VAL A 394 22.84 7.32 -15.30
C VAL A 394 23.73 7.43 -16.53
N TYR A 395 24.58 8.44 -16.53
CA TYR A 395 25.55 8.72 -17.58
C TYR A 395 26.97 8.55 -17.06
N ARG A 396 27.85 7.92 -17.85
CA ARG A 396 29.29 8.01 -17.68
C ARG A 396 29.75 9.39 -18.14
N GLY A 397 30.61 10.02 -17.35
CA GLY A 397 31.23 11.28 -17.72
C GLY A 397 32.68 11.38 -17.25
N THR A 398 33.37 12.40 -17.74
CA THR A 398 34.74 12.73 -17.34
C THR A 398 34.76 14.17 -16.80
N LEU A 399 35.12 14.34 -15.53
CA LEU A 399 35.26 15.66 -14.91
C LEU A 399 36.53 16.38 -15.40
N ALA A 400 36.64 17.67 -15.11
CA ALA A 400 37.77 18.50 -15.55
C ALA A 400 39.13 18.04 -14.99
N ASP A 401 39.13 17.36 -13.85
CA ASP A 401 40.32 16.75 -13.23
C ASP A 401 40.74 15.41 -13.88
N GLY A 402 40.03 14.97 -14.93
CA GLY A 402 40.27 13.71 -15.63
C GLY A 402 39.61 12.50 -14.97
N SER A 403 38.93 12.66 -13.84
CA SER A 403 38.26 11.55 -13.18
C SER A 403 37.01 11.10 -13.93
N VAL A 404 36.83 9.78 -14.03
CA VAL A 404 35.65 9.17 -14.63
C VAL A 404 34.58 9.00 -13.56
N VAL A 405 33.38 9.49 -13.85
CA VAL A 405 32.25 9.55 -12.91
C VAL A 405 30.98 8.96 -13.51
N ALA A 406 30.09 8.52 -12.64
CA ALA A 406 28.70 8.21 -12.97
C ALA A 406 27.82 9.37 -12.49
N ILE A 407 27.06 9.96 -13.42
CA ILE A 407 26.16 11.08 -13.19
C ILE A 407 24.74 10.54 -13.24
N LYS A 408 24.13 10.36 -12.06
CA LYS A 408 22.73 9.96 -11.89
C LYS A 408 21.87 11.22 -12.00
N ARG A 409 21.17 11.36 -13.12
CA ARG A 409 20.22 12.45 -13.39
C ARG A 409 18.81 11.98 -13.07
N LEU A 410 18.15 12.62 -12.12
CA LEU A 410 16.79 12.30 -11.72
C LEU A 410 15.80 12.86 -12.76
N LYS A 411 14.78 12.07 -13.10
CA LYS A 411 13.72 12.48 -14.03
C LYS A 411 12.75 13.43 -13.33
N GLU A 412 11.98 14.18 -14.12
CA GLU A 412 10.88 14.97 -13.59
C GLU A 412 9.79 14.07 -13.00
N GLY A 413 9.20 14.46 -11.87
CA GLY A 413 8.14 13.71 -11.20
C GLY A 413 8.01 14.05 -9.73
N VAL A 414 6.90 13.60 -9.12
CA VAL A 414 6.49 13.92 -7.74
C VAL A 414 7.58 13.62 -6.70
N ARG A 415 8.40 12.60 -6.96
CA ARG A 415 9.40 12.08 -6.00
C ARG A 415 10.82 12.65 -6.19
N LYS A 416 11.04 13.48 -7.21
CA LYS A 416 12.38 13.94 -7.58
C LYS A 416 13.10 14.68 -6.45
N GLU A 417 12.40 15.60 -5.79
CA GLU A 417 12.97 16.39 -4.70
C GLU A 417 13.19 15.54 -3.45
N GLU A 418 12.28 14.61 -3.17
CA GLU A 418 12.39 13.66 -2.05
C GLU A 418 13.57 12.71 -2.23
N GLU A 419 13.71 12.07 -3.40
CA GLU A 419 14.83 11.15 -3.70
C GLU A 419 16.16 11.89 -3.67
N PHE A 420 16.22 13.09 -4.27
CA PHE A 420 17.42 13.92 -4.22
C PHE A 420 17.81 14.27 -2.78
N SER A 421 16.84 14.73 -1.98
CA SER A 421 17.07 15.16 -0.61
C SER A 421 17.42 13.98 0.29
N ALA A 422 16.72 12.85 0.17
CA ALA A 422 17.00 11.64 0.93
C ALA A 422 18.40 11.13 0.65
N GLU A 423 18.75 10.97 -0.63
CA GLU A 423 20.06 10.50 -1.04
C GLU A 423 21.15 11.47 -0.57
N MET A 424 20.99 12.79 -0.79
CA MET A 424 21.92 13.81 -0.30
C MET A 424 22.10 13.79 1.23
N ASN A 425 21.01 13.72 2.00
CA ASN A 425 21.05 13.81 3.45
C ASN A 425 21.68 12.58 4.09
N ILE A 426 21.37 11.39 3.57
CA ILE A 426 21.83 10.12 4.14
C ILE A 426 23.23 9.78 3.64
N ILE A 427 23.45 9.77 2.32
CA ILE A 427 24.73 9.30 1.74
C ILE A 427 25.91 10.22 2.06
N SER A 428 25.65 11.51 2.31
CA SER A 428 26.70 12.48 2.61
C SER A 428 27.25 12.33 4.04
N SER A 429 26.45 11.78 4.97
CA SER A 429 26.84 11.59 6.37
C SER A 429 27.40 10.22 6.70
N ILE A 430 27.22 9.23 5.82
CA ILE A 430 27.65 7.84 6.05
C ILE A 430 28.91 7.52 5.26
N ARG A 431 29.79 6.70 5.83
CA ARG A 431 31.02 6.24 5.17
C ARG A 431 31.33 4.80 5.55
N HIS A 432 31.29 3.92 4.57
CA HIS A 432 31.61 2.51 4.76
C HIS A 432 32.27 1.94 3.50
N ARG A 433 33.18 0.98 3.67
CA ARG A 433 33.97 0.39 2.58
C ARG A 433 33.16 -0.33 1.49
N HIS A 434 31.90 -0.67 1.81
CA HIS A 434 30.95 -1.35 0.91
C HIS A 434 29.73 -0.48 0.59
N LEU A 435 29.80 0.83 0.81
CA LEU A 435 28.77 1.80 0.38
C LEU A 435 29.30 2.70 -0.72
N LEU A 436 28.47 2.96 -1.73
CA LEU A 436 28.84 3.83 -2.85
C LEU A 436 28.90 5.30 -2.39
N GLN A 437 30.11 5.84 -2.28
CA GLN A 437 30.31 7.21 -1.81
C GLN A 437 29.89 8.26 -2.85
N LEU A 438 29.04 9.20 -2.44
CA LEU A 438 28.71 10.39 -3.24
C LEU A 438 29.92 11.33 -3.32
N ARG A 439 30.25 11.74 -4.55
CA ARG A 439 31.37 12.65 -4.85
C ARG A 439 30.92 14.11 -4.95
N GLY A 440 29.67 14.36 -5.31
CA GLY A 440 29.09 15.69 -5.36
C GLY A 440 27.74 15.71 -6.05
N TRP A 441 27.21 16.91 -6.29
CA TRP A 441 25.81 17.07 -6.67
C TRP A 441 25.59 18.31 -7.53
N CYS A 442 24.46 18.36 -8.21
CA CYS A 442 23.98 19.53 -8.95
C CYS A 442 22.46 19.66 -8.75
N TYR A 443 22.04 20.85 -8.30
CA TYR A 443 20.64 21.27 -8.31
C TYR A 443 20.58 22.66 -8.95
N GLU A 444 20.24 22.72 -10.24
CA GLU A 444 20.25 23.95 -11.03
C GLU A 444 19.24 23.86 -12.19
N LYS A 445 18.46 24.91 -12.45
CA LYS A 445 17.49 24.98 -13.58
C LYS A 445 16.48 23.84 -13.63
N GLY A 446 16.01 23.39 -12.46
CA GLY A 446 15.10 22.25 -12.37
C GLY A 446 15.78 20.94 -12.75
N GLU A 447 17.11 20.82 -12.67
CA GLU A 447 17.83 19.57 -12.87
C GLU A 447 18.44 19.12 -11.54
N ALA A 448 18.17 17.87 -11.15
CA ALA A 448 18.70 17.25 -9.95
C ALA A 448 19.62 16.10 -10.35
N MET A 449 20.91 16.21 -10.02
CA MET A 449 21.92 15.22 -10.38
C MET A 449 22.85 14.90 -9.22
N LEU A 450 23.23 13.63 -9.12
CA LEU A 450 24.15 13.10 -8.14
C LEU A 450 25.36 12.50 -8.87
N VAL A 451 26.56 12.76 -8.36
CA VAL A 451 27.82 12.37 -9.00
C VAL A 451 28.53 11.35 -8.13
N TYR A 452 28.79 10.19 -8.70
CA TYR A 452 29.48 9.05 -8.07
C TYR A 452 30.77 8.72 -8.82
N ASN A 453 31.68 7.98 -8.18
CA ASN A 453 32.79 7.37 -8.91
C ASN A 453 32.25 6.32 -9.89
N TYR A 454 32.79 6.29 -11.11
CA TYR A 454 32.42 5.27 -12.08
C TYR A 454 33.07 3.93 -11.72
N LEU A 455 32.26 2.87 -11.64
CA LEU A 455 32.72 1.51 -11.39
C LEU A 455 32.61 0.68 -12.67
N SER A 456 33.74 0.29 -13.24
CA SER A 456 33.85 -0.33 -14.57
C SER A 456 33.20 -1.71 -14.67
N ASN A 457 33.15 -2.47 -13.57
CA ASN A 457 32.50 -3.78 -13.56
C ASN A 457 30.97 -3.66 -13.58
N GLY A 458 30.40 -2.50 -13.20
CA GLY A 458 28.97 -2.25 -13.24
C GLY A 458 28.22 -2.94 -12.10
N SER A 459 26.94 -3.21 -12.32
CA SER A 459 26.01 -3.78 -11.35
C SER A 459 26.02 -5.31 -11.34
N LEU A 460 25.72 -5.91 -10.18
CA LEU A 460 25.76 -7.35 -9.95
C LEU A 460 24.77 -8.14 -10.82
N ASP A 461 23.59 -7.57 -11.08
CA ASP A 461 22.57 -8.14 -11.96
C ASP A 461 23.11 -8.57 -13.34
N ARG A 462 24.01 -7.77 -13.92
CA ARG A 462 24.65 -8.06 -15.20
C ARG A 462 25.47 -9.36 -15.20
N TYR A 463 25.95 -9.78 -14.03
CA TYR A 463 26.70 -11.02 -13.84
C TYR A 463 25.82 -12.22 -13.46
N LEU A 464 24.63 -11.98 -12.89
CA LEU A 464 23.71 -13.05 -12.53
C LEU A 464 22.84 -13.48 -13.72
N TYR A 465 22.35 -12.52 -14.50
CA TYR A 465 21.42 -12.81 -15.60
C TYR A 465 21.63 -11.97 -16.87
N GLY A 466 22.63 -11.08 -16.90
CA GLY A 466 22.95 -10.26 -18.06
C GLY A 466 24.09 -10.79 -18.94
N GLU A 467 24.75 -9.86 -19.64
CA GLU A 467 25.82 -10.11 -20.62
C GLU A 467 27.03 -10.87 -20.05
N LYS A 468 27.24 -10.80 -18.73
CA LYS A 468 28.42 -11.37 -18.04
C LYS A 468 28.06 -12.63 -17.22
N LYS A 469 26.97 -13.31 -17.59
CA LYS A 469 26.48 -14.48 -16.86
C LYS A 469 27.55 -15.58 -16.77
N GLY A 470 27.80 -16.05 -15.55
CA GLY A 470 28.75 -17.13 -15.28
C GLY A 470 30.20 -16.70 -15.02
N GLU A 471 30.52 -15.40 -15.10
CA GLU A 471 31.87 -14.92 -14.80
C GLU A 471 32.21 -14.90 -13.30
N LEU A 472 31.21 -14.89 -12.41
CA LEU A 472 31.42 -14.83 -10.96
C LEU A 472 31.60 -16.22 -10.35
N GLN A 473 32.82 -16.47 -9.88
CA GLN A 473 33.20 -17.63 -9.07
C GLN A 473 32.45 -17.66 -7.73
N SER A 474 32.32 -18.86 -7.15
CA SER A 474 31.56 -19.11 -5.91
C SER A 474 32.06 -18.27 -4.72
N GLU A 475 33.37 -18.10 -4.59
CA GLU A 475 34.03 -17.36 -3.51
C GLU A 475 33.80 -15.86 -3.68
N THR A 476 33.79 -15.37 -4.92
CA THR A 476 33.50 -13.98 -5.23
C THR A 476 32.04 -13.65 -4.89
N ARG A 477 31.11 -14.54 -5.23
CA ARG A 477 29.68 -14.39 -4.87
C ARG A 477 29.49 -14.34 -3.35
N LEU A 478 30.14 -15.24 -2.60
CA LEU A 478 30.12 -15.21 -1.13
C LEU A 478 30.73 -13.91 -0.58
N LYS A 479 31.88 -13.47 -1.10
CA LYS A 479 32.52 -12.21 -0.73
C LYS A 479 31.59 -11.01 -0.95
N ILE A 480 30.83 -11.00 -2.05
CA ILE A 480 29.84 -9.97 -2.33
C ILE A 480 28.73 -9.96 -1.28
N LEU A 481 28.15 -11.12 -0.95
CA LEU A 481 27.10 -11.22 0.08
C LEU A 481 27.61 -10.76 1.46
N VAL A 482 28.84 -11.16 1.84
CA VAL A 482 29.48 -10.71 3.09
C VAL A 482 29.66 -9.20 3.11
N GLY A 483 30.08 -8.59 1.99
CA GLY A 483 30.27 -7.14 1.90
C GLY A 483 28.95 -6.36 1.97
N VAL A 484 27.88 -6.85 1.33
CA VAL A 484 26.53 -6.26 1.44
C VAL A 484 25.98 -6.40 2.87
N ALA A 485 26.14 -7.57 3.50
CA ALA A 485 25.73 -7.77 4.88
C ALA A 485 26.46 -6.81 5.83
N SER A 486 27.77 -6.61 5.63
CA SER A 486 28.57 -5.63 6.37
C SER A 486 28.07 -4.18 6.18
N ALA A 487 27.63 -3.83 4.97
CA ALA A 487 27.07 -2.50 4.72
C ALA A 487 25.75 -2.28 5.45
N LEU A 488 24.84 -3.26 5.40
CA LEU A 488 23.54 -3.16 6.07
C LEU A 488 23.67 -3.19 7.60
N GLU A 489 24.58 -4.01 8.16
CA GLU A 489 24.90 -3.99 9.59
C GLU A 489 25.35 -2.59 10.04
N TYR A 490 26.21 -1.94 9.25
CA TYR A 490 26.63 -0.57 9.53
C TYR A 490 25.46 0.44 9.48
N LEU A 491 24.56 0.31 8.50
CA LEU A 491 23.39 1.18 8.38
C LEU A 491 22.39 1.01 9.54
N HIS A 492 22.21 -0.23 10.03
CA HIS A 492 21.22 -0.53 11.07
C HIS A 492 21.73 -0.25 12.49
N GLY A 493 23.02 -0.49 12.77
CA GLY A 493 23.56 -0.48 14.14
C GLY A 493 24.54 0.64 14.49
N ASN A 494 25.31 1.18 13.52
CA ASN A 494 26.56 1.89 13.83
C ASN A 494 26.53 3.42 13.66
N LEU A 495 25.34 4.02 13.57
CA LEU A 495 25.17 5.44 13.23
C LEU A 495 24.46 6.29 14.29
N GLY A 496 24.00 5.69 15.39
CA GLY A 496 23.18 6.36 16.43
C GLY A 496 21.71 6.55 16.04
N GLU A 497 21.38 6.49 14.76
CA GLU A 497 20.03 6.36 14.17
C GLU A 497 20.06 5.21 13.16
N CYS A 498 18.94 4.51 12.98
CA CYS A 498 18.84 3.39 12.04
C CYS A 498 18.58 3.96 10.63
N VAL A 499 19.45 3.63 9.67
CA VAL A 499 19.24 3.97 8.26
C VAL A 499 18.62 2.77 7.55
N LEU A 500 17.37 2.91 7.10
CA LEU A 500 16.69 1.93 6.27
C LEU A 500 17.03 2.18 4.80
N HIS A 501 17.55 1.19 4.08
CA HIS A 501 17.90 1.33 2.66
C HIS A 501 16.66 1.23 1.75
N ARG A 502 15.78 0.25 2.00
CA ARG A 502 14.47 0.04 1.34
C ARG A 502 14.51 -0.36 -0.15
N ASP A 503 15.69 -0.63 -0.71
CA ASP A 503 15.84 -1.05 -2.11
C ASP A 503 17.08 -1.95 -2.32
N VAL A 504 17.31 -2.87 -1.40
CA VAL A 504 18.41 -3.84 -1.52
C VAL A 504 18.07 -4.84 -2.62
N LYS A 505 18.85 -4.86 -3.70
CA LYS A 505 18.68 -5.75 -4.86
C LYS A 505 19.97 -5.84 -5.68
N ALA A 506 20.09 -6.85 -6.56
CA ALA A 506 21.31 -7.04 -7.36
C ALA A 506 21.65 -5.84 -8.26
N ALA A 507 20.65 -5.15 -8.82
CA ALA A 507 20.87 -3.95 -9.64
C ALA A 507 21.48 -2.76 -8.86
N ASN A 508 21.32 -2.72 -7.53
CA ASN A 508 21.85 -1.66 -6.66
C ASN A 508 23.19 -2.04 -6.00
N VAL A 509 23.71 -3.24 -6.25
CA VAL A 509 25.06 -3.67 -5.81
C VAL A 509 26.02 -3.49 -6.97
N LEU A 510 26.86 -2.45 -6.91
CA LEU A 510 27.91 -2.22 -7.91
C LEU A 510 29.21 -2.91 -7.50
N LEU A 511 30.03 -3.24 -8.50
CA LEU A 511 31.29 -3.95 -8.30
C LEU A 511 32.48 -3.08 -8.70
N THR A 512 33.47 -2.99 -7.82
CA THR A 512 34.77 -2.39 -8.16
C THR A 512 35.56 -3.30 -9.12
N GLU A 513 36.68 -2.81 -9.65
CA GLU A 513 37.60 -3.60 -10.48
C GLU A 513 38.07 -4.89 -9.77
N GLY A 514 38.29 -4.83 -8.45
CA GLY A 514 38.64 -5.99 -7.62
C GLY A 514 37.46 -6.83 -7.14
N PHE A 515 36.27 -6.67 -7.74
CA PHE A 515 35.02 -7.34 -7.35
C PHE A 515 34.64 -7.15 -5.87
N GLU A 516 35.03 -6.01 -5.27
CA GLU A 516 34.45 -5.58 -3.99
C GLU A 516 33.05 -5.00 -4.23
N PRO A 517 32.04 -5.36 -3.41
CA PRO A 517 30.69 -4.84 -3.54
C PRO A 517 30.56 -3.43 -2.97
N MET A 518 29.74 -2.62 -3.63
CA MET A 518 29.36 -1.26 -3.26
C MET A 518 27.84 -1.15 -3.36
N LEU A 519 27.16 -1.18 -2.22
CA LEU A 519 25.70 -0.95 -2.16
C LEU A 519 25.42 0.54 -2.39
N GLY A 520 24.54 0.84 -3.35
CA GLY A 520 24.16 2.19 -3.72
C GLY A 520 22.65 2.36 -3.90
N ASP A 521 22.26 3.54 -4.38
CA ASP A 521 20.87 3.99 -4.56
C ASP A 521 20.10 4.18 -3.24
N PHE A 522 20.35 5.34 -2.61
CA PHE A 522 19.69 5.75 -1.36
C PHE A 522 18.47 6.64 -1.60
N GLY A 523 17.91 6.69 -2.82
CA GLY A 523 16.76 7.55 -3.11
C GLY A 523 15.51 7.21 -2.26
N LEU A 524 15.38 5.93 -1.87
CA LEU A 524 14.30 5.46 -1.00
C LEU A 524 14.66 5.49 0.49
N ALA A 525 15.93 5.72 0.83
CA ALA A 525 16.43 5.53 2.18
C ALA A 525 15.81 6.52 3.17
N ARG A 526 15.69 6.11 4.43
CA ARG A 526 15.09 6.92 5.51
C ARG A 526 15.84 6.70 6.82
N LEU A 527 15.88 7.73 7.66
CA LEU A 527 16.37 7.66 9.04
C LEU A 527 15.18 7.33 9.96
N VAL A 528 15.40 6.40 10.90
CA VAL A 528 14.43 5.99 11.92
C VAL A 528 15.14 5.97 13.27
N GLY A 529 14.51 6.57 14.30
CA GLY A 529 15.06 6.53 15.66
C GLY A 529 15.04 5.11 16.23
N HIS A 530 16.08 4.70 16.95
CA HIS A 530 16.15 3.35 17.55
C HIS A 530 15.04 3.05 18.57
N ASP A 531 14.39 4.08 19.12
CA ASP A 531 13.29 3.97 20.10
C ASP A 531 11.89 4.15 19.47
N GLU A 532 11.83 4.57 18.20
CA GLU A 532 10.58 4.66 17.46
C GLU A 532 10.33 3.29 16.81
N GLY A 533 9.19 2.66 17.13
CA GLY A 533 8.80 1.39 16.54
C GLY A 533 8.64 1.45 15.01
N ALA A 534 8.00 0.44 14.42
CA ALA A 534 7.80 0.39 12.98
C ALA A 534 7.09 1.65 12.44
N VAL A 535 7.71 2.35 11.48
CA VAL A 535 7.25 3.65 10.98
C VAL A 535 6.34 3.45 9.77
N LEU A 536 5.16 4.07 9.78
CA LEU A 536 4.26 4.09 8.63
C LEU A 536 4.86 4.93 7.51
N MET A 537 5.11 4.34 6.34
CA MET A 537 5.70 5.03 5.20
C MET A 537 5.01 4.60 3.90
N THR A 538 5.04 5.45 2.87
CA THR A 538 4.57 5.07 1.53
C THR A 538 5.27 3.80 1.07
N VAL A 539 4.48 2.77 0.70
CA VAL A 539 4.99 1.52 0.16
C VAL A 539 5.78 1.82 -1.10
N ALA A 540 7.09 1.57 -1.04
CA ALA A 540 8.02 1.81 -2.13
C ALA A 540 9.15 0.77 -2.05
N GLY A 541 9.61 0.29 -3.20
CA GLY A 541 10.63 -0.75 -3.31
C GLY A 541 10.47 -1.52 -4.61
N THR A 542 11.35 -2.48 -4.87
CA THR A 542 11.30 -3.31 -6.08
C THR A 542 10.46 -4.57 -5.85
N PRO A 543 9.39 -4.82 -6.63
CA PRO A 543 8.60 -6.04 -6.52
C PRO A 543 9.48 -7.31 -6.52
N GLY A 544 9.17 -8.25 -5.64
CA GLY A 544 9.97 -9.46 -5.41
C GLY A 544 11.06 -9.33 -4.33
N TYR A 545 11.48 -8.11 -3.95
CA TYR A 545 12.41 -7.86 -2.82
C TYR A 545 11.72 -7.24 -1.61
N VAL A 546 10.51 -6.69 -1.78
CA VAL A 546 9.74 -6.05 -0.71
C VAL A 546 9.25 -7.12 0.27
N ALA A 547 9.54 -6.92 1.55
CA ALA A 547 9.10 -7.80 2.62
C ALA A 547 7.57 -7.82 2.71
N PRO A 548 6.94 -8.95 3.04
CA PRO A 548 5.48 -9.06 3.01
C PRO A 548 4.79 -8.06 3.93
N GLU A 549 5.31 -7.83 5.15
CA GLU A 549 4.76 -6.87 6.11
C GLU A 549 4.75 -5.44 5.62
N VAL A 550 5.69 -5.08 4.76
CA VAL A 550 5.71 -3.77 4.13
C VAL A 550 4.53 -3.61 3.17
N VAL A 551 4.14 -4.69 2.46
CA VAL A 551 3.04 -4.66 1.50
C VAL A 551 1.69 -4.50 2.20
N TYR A 552 1.45 -5.27 3.28
CA TYR A 552 0.14 -5.26 3.95
C TYR A 552 0.02 -4.25 5.10
N THR A 553 1.10 -3.85 5.78
CA THR A 553 1.03 -2.85 6.87
C THR A 553 1.51 -1.45 6.49
N GLY A 554 2.28 -1.32 5.39
CA GLY A 554 3.01 -0.07 5.09
C GLY A 554 4.10 0.30 6.11
N ARG A 555 4.40 -0.57 7.08
CA ARG A 555 5.40 -0.31 8.12
C ARG A 555 6.76 -0.84 7.71
N PHE A 556 7.79 0.01 7.82
CA PHE A 556 9.17 -0.37 7.57
C PHE A 556 9.97 -0.45 8.86
N THR A 557 10.80 -1.49 8.97
CA THR A 557 11.83 -1.68 10.00
C THR A 557 13.14 -2.13 9.34
N ASP A 558 14.21 -2.23 10.11
CA ASP A 558 15.47 -2.86 9.69
C ASP A 558 15.25 -4.29 9.14
N ARG A 559 14.23 -4.99 9.65
CA ARG A 559 13.84 -6.34 9.21
C ARG A 559 13.35 -6.41 7.77
N ALA A 560 12.87 -5.31 7.21
CA ALA A 560 12.51 -5.27 5.79
C ALA A 560 13.77 -5.36 4.90
N ASP A 561 14.84 -4.65 5.26
CA ASP A 561 16.14 -4.74 4.55
C ASP A 561 16.76 -6.14 4.71
N VAL A 562 16.59 -6.78 5.89
CA VAL A 562 17.01 -8.18 6.11
C VAL A 562 16.32 -9.12 5.12
N TYR A 563 15.00 -8.96 4.92
CA TYR A 563 14.25 -9.77 3.96
C TYR A 563 14.78 -9.56 2.53
N SER A 564 14.95 -8.31 2.11
CA SER A 564 15.51 -7.99 0.79
C SER A 564 16.92 -8.56 0.59
N PHE A 565 17.75 -8.58 1.65
CA PHE A 565 19.05 -9.28 1.63
C PHE A 565 18.90 -10.80 1.45
N GLY A 566 17.94 -11.43 2.13
CA GLY A 566 17.64 -12.85 1.96
C GLY A 566 17.28 -13.19 0.51
N VAL A 567 16.44 -12.37 -0.12
CA VAL A 567 16.09 -12.50 -1.53
C VAL A 567 17.32 -12.35 -2.43
N LEU A 568 18.18 -11.35 -2.18
CA LEU A 568 19.44 -11.17 -2.90
C LEU A 568 20.38 -12.39 -2.75
N ALA A 569 20.43 -13.02 -1.58
CA ALA A 569 21.23 -14.22 -1.35
C ALA A 569 20.70 -15.43 -2.12
N LEU A 570 19.37 -15.60 -2.21
CA LEU A 570 18.75 -16.62 -3.07
C LEU A 570 19.01 -16.34 -4.55
N GLU A 571 18.90 -15.09 -4.97
CA GLU A 571 19.19 -14.67 -6.35
C GLU A 571 20.64 -14.97 -6.74
N MET A 572 21.58 -14.71 -5.82
CA MET A 572 22.99 -15.02 -5.98
C MET A 572 23.24 -16.53 -6.12
N ALA A 573 22.46 -17.36 -5.42
CA ALA A 573 22.54 -18.81 -5.52
C ALA A 573 21.96 -19.33 -6.85
N TYR A 574 20.81 -18.78 -7.28
CA TYR A 574 20.03 -19.34 -8.39
C TYR A 574 20.43 -18.78 -9.75
N GLY A 575 21.16 -17.66 -9.79
CA GLY A 575 21.61 -17.05 -11.05
C GLY A 575 20.45 -16.68 -11.99
N ARG A 576 19.29 -16.32 -11.43
CA ARG A 576 18.07 -15.92 -12.15
C ARG A 576 17.33 -14.79 -11.40
N PRO A 577 16.63 -13.88 -12.10
CA PRO A 577 15.89 -12.79 -11.47
C PRO A 577 14.68 -13.28 -10.68
N THR A 578 14.21 -12.47 -9.72
CA THR A 578 13.06 -12.76 -8.84
C THR A 578 11.71 -12.85 -9.57
N ILE A 579 11.58 -12.17 -10.71
CA ILE A 579 10.39 -12.17 -11.58
C ILE A 579 10.82 -12.56 -13.00
N VAL A 580 10.40 -13.74 -13.46
CA VAL A 580 10.63 -14.20 -14.84
C VAL A 580 9.49 -13.66 -15.71
N LYS A 581 9.81 -12.88 -16.75
CA LYS A 581 8.80 -12.46 -17.74
C LYS A 581 8.34 -13.67 -18.54
N GLN A 582 7.03 -13.87 -18.60
CA GLN A 582 6.32 -15.01 -19.19
C GLN A 582 6.99 -15.59 -20.45
N SER A 583 7.25 -16.89 -20.43
CA SER A 583 7.33 -17.73 -21.63
C SER A 583 6.57 -19.02 -21.33
N SER A 584 5.95 -19.60 -22.35
CA SER A 584 4.84 -20.54 -22.21
C SER A 584 5.31 -22.00 -22.32
N SER A 585 5.46 -22.74 -21.21
CA SER A 585 5.50 -24.21 -21.18
C SER A 585 5.36 -24.83 -19.78
N LEU A 586 4.74 -26.01 -19.69
CA LEU A 586 4.38 -26.72 -18.44
C LEU A 586 5.56 -27.21 -17.56
N GLN A 587 6.81 -27.15 -18.05
CA GLN A 587 8.00 -27.39 -17.21
C GLN A 587 8.41 -26.16 -16.39
N GLN A 588 7.77 -25.01 -16.62
CA GLN A 588 8.08 -23.75 -15.95
C GLN A 588 7.27 -23.51 -14.67
N ALA A 589 6.31 -24.37 -14.30
CA ALA A 589 5.55 -24.19 -13.05
C ALA A 589 6.45 -24.17 -11.79
N GLU A 590 7.59 -24.89 -11.81
CA GLU A 590 8.61 -24.82 -10.76
C GLU A 590 9.53 -23.58 -10.89
N GLU A 591 9.70 -23.02 -12.10
CA GLU A 591 10.44 -21.79 -12.35
C GLU A 591 9.61 -20.52 -12.06
N GLU A 592 8.28 -20.63 -12.18
CA GLU A 592 7.27 -19.59 -11.94
C GLU A 592 6.99 -19.36 -10.45
N ALA A 593 7.37 -20.29 -9.57
CA ALA A 593 7.34 -20.09 -8.14
C ALA A 593 8.28 -18.92 -7.77
N GLN A 594 7.80 -18.01 -6.91
CA GLN A 594 8.65 -16.95 -6.35
C GLN A 594 9.92 -17.58 -5.76
N ILE A 595 11.07 -16.92 -5.91
CA ILE A 595 12.39 -17.50 -5.59
C ILE A 595 12.46 -18.07 -4.16
N VAL A 596 11.75 -17.43 -3.23
CA VAL A 596 11.59 -17.81 -1.83
C VAL A 596 10.77 -19.10 -1.68
N ASP A 597 9.69 -19.26 -2.42
CA ASP A 597 8.81 -20.42 -2.36
C ASP A 597 9.51 -21.68 -2.86
N TYR A 598 10.25 -21.53 -3.96
CA TYR A 598 11.10 -22.58 -4.49
C TYR A 598 12.19 -23.01 -3.48
N ALA A 599 12.80 -22.05 -2.78
CA ALA A 599 13.78 -22.33 -1.72
C ALA A 599 13.18 -23.19 -0.60
N TRP A 600 11.98 -22.81 -0.14
CA TRP A 600 11.27 -23.52 0.92
C TRP A 600 10.81 -24.91 0.48
N MET A 601 10.39 -25.08 -0.77
CA MET A 601 10.06 -26.40 -1.33
C MET A 601 11.29 -27.33 -1.34
N LEU A 602 12.45 -26.83 -1.77
CA LEU A 602 13.69 -27.62 -1.76
C LEU A 602 14.15 -27.94 -0.34
N HIS A 603 14.00 -27.01 0.60
CA HIS A 603 14.28 -27.24 2.02
C HIS A 603 13.39 -28.37 2.60
N GLN A 604 12.08 -28.35 2.32
CA GLN A 604 11.14 -29.41 2.73
C GLN A 604 11.52 -30.79 2.21
N ARG A 605 12.13 -30.86 1.02
CA ARG A 605 12.60 -32.10 0.40
C ARG A 605 14.03 -32.49 0.81
N GLU A 606 14.66 -31.74 1.71
CA GLU A 606 16.08 -31.86 2.09
C GLU A 606 17.06 -31.70 0.90
N GLN A 607 16.61 -31.05 -0.16
CA GLN A 607 17.30 -30.86 -1.44
C GLN A 607 17.79 -29.41 -1.63
N LEU A 608 18.00 -28.65 -0.55
CA LEU A 608 18.29 -27.21 -0.61
C LEU A 608 19.46 -26.84 -1.53
N MET A 609 20.46 -27.71 -1.67
CA MET A 609 21.60 -27.48 -2.58
C MET A 609 21.24 -27.50 -4.06
N GLU A 610 20.12 -28.13 -4.45
CA GLU A 610 19.61 -28.12 -5.83
C GLU A 610 19.18 -26.71 -6.27
N ALA A 611 19.06 -25.78 -5.32
CA ALA A 611 18.76 -24.39 -5.61
C ALA A 611 19.94 -23.65 -6.29
N LEU A 612 21.16 -24.19 -6.20
CA LEU A 612 22.32 -23.62 -6.87
C LEU A 612 22.18 -23.75 -8.38
N ASP A 613 22.45 -22.65 -9.09
CA ASP A 613 22.49 -22.67 -10.54
C ASP A 613 23.53 -23.69 -11.06
N PRO A 614 23.36 -24.28 -12.27
CA PRO A 614 24.27 -25.32 -12.76
C PRO A 614 25.74 -24.88 -12.83
N CYS A 615 26.00 -23.60 -13.10
CA CYS A 615 27.35 -23.03 -13.12
C CYS A 615 27.92 -22.99 -11.70
N MET A 616 27.13 -22.54 -10.73
CA MET A 616 27.47 -22.58 -9.30
C MET A 616 27.72 -23.99 -8.79
N MET A 617 26.85 -24.94 -9.13
CA MET A 617 27.00 -26.34 -8.72
C MET A 617 28.35 -26.91 -9.21
N SER A 618 28.77 -26.55 -10.43
CA SER A 618 30.08 -26.98 -10.97
C SER A 618 31.29 -26.34 -10.28
N MET A 619 31.13 -25.14 -9.69
CA MET A 619 32.19 -24.41 -8.99
C MET A 619 32.34 -24.83 -7.51
N VAL A 620 31.30 -25.45 -6.94
CA VAL A 620 31.26 -25.97 -5.58
C VAL A 620 31.88 -27.37 -5.54
N ASP A 621 33.18 -27.41 -5.84
CA ASP A 621 33.99 -28.63 -6.09
C ASP A 621 34.54 -29.29 -4.82
N SER A 622 34.29 -28.72 -3.64
CA SER A 622 34.82 -29.20 -2.36
C SER A 622 33.76 -29.18 -1.26
N ALA A 623 33.89 -30.09 -0.29
CA ALA A 623 32.99 -30.16 0.85
C ALA A 623 32.93 -28.84 1.65
N GLN A 624 34.04 -28.10 1.70
CA GLN A 624 34.10 -26.80 2.35
C GLN A 624 33.23 -25.76 1.65
N LYS A 625 33.34 -25.63 0.31
CA LYS A 625 32.51 -24.71 -0.46
C LYS A 625 31.04 -25.11 -0.40
N ALA A 626 30.76 -26.43 -0.46
CA ALA A 626 29.40 -26.94 -0.34
C ALA A 626 28.79 -26.54 1.00
N GLN A 627 29.55 -26.70 2.09
CA GLN A 627 29.10 -26.29 3.42
C GLN A 627 28.87 -24.77 3.49
N GLN A 628 29.75 -23.95 2.91
CA GLN A 628 29.55 -22.49 2.87
C GLN A 628 28.24 -22.11 2.18
N TRP A 629 27.93 -22.72 1.04
CA TRP A 629 26.67 -22.43 0.32
C TRP A 629 25.43 -22.99 1.01
N ARG A 630 25.54 -24.12 1.72
CA ARG A 630 24.47 -24.57 2.64
C ARG A 630 24.17 -23.51 3.69
N VAL A 631 25.21 -22.91 4.29
CA VAL A 631 25.04 -21.82 5.26
C VAL A 631 24.39 -20.60 4.61
N VAL A 632 24.82 -20.19 3.42
CA VAL A 632 24.22 -19.06 2.69
C VAL A 632 22.72 -19.28 2.47
N LEU A 633 22.33 -20.44 1.94
CA LEU A 633 20.92 -20.77 1.67
C LEU A 633 20.09 -20.85 2.94
N HIS A 634 20.66 -21.42 4.01
CA HIS A 634 19.99 -21.49 5.32
C HIS A 634 19.75 -20.10 5.91
N VAL A 635 20.77 -19.24 5.91
CA VAL A 635 20.66 -17.85 6.37
C VAL A 635 19.67 -17.07 5.49
N ALA A 636 19.68 -17.29 4.17
CA ALA A 636 18.73 -16.65 3.27
C ALA A 636 17.27 -17.01 3.61
N LEU A 637 16.98 -18.28 3.90
CA LEU A 637 15.65 -18.71 4.36
C LEU A 637 15.25 -18.09 5.70
N MET A 638 16.18 -17.97 6.65
CA MET A 638 15.93 -17.26 7.93
C MET A 638 15.62 -15.77 7.69
N CYS A 639 16.34 -15.12 6.78
CA CYS A 639 16.10 -13.73 6.39
C CYS A 639 14.75 -13.56 5.70
N CYS A 640 14.33 -14.52 4.87
CA CYS A 640 13.06 -14.52 4.14
C CYS A 640 11.87 -15.03 4.97
N ASN A 641 11.99 -15.12 6.30
CA ASN A 641 10.87 -15.49 7.15
C ASN A 641 9.74 -14.45 7.02
N PRO A 642 8.48 -14.85 6.80
CA PRO A 642 7.37 -13.90 6.71
C PRO A 642 7.21 -13.00 7.93
N SER A 643 7.46 -13.56 9.13
CA SER A 643 7.46 -12.82 10.40
C SER A 643 8.76 -12.02 10.57
N PRO A 644 8.71 -10.67 10.60
CA PRO A 644 9.91 -9.83 10.76
C PRO A 644 10.66 -10.08 12.08
N GLU A 645 9.94 -10.40 13.16
CA GLU A 645 10.50 -10.74 14.48
C GLU A 645 11.30 -12.06 14.49
N CYS A 646 11.02 -12.96 13.55
CA CYS A 646 11.73 -14.23 13.41
C CYS A 646 12.98 -14.12 12.54
N ARG A 647 13.21 -12.96 11.89
CA ARG A 647 14.40 -12.75 11.06
C ARG A 647 15.62 -12.49 11.95
N PRO A 648 16.83 -12.88 11.52
CA PRO A 648 18.06 -12.48 12.19
C PRO A 648 18.35 -10.98 11.98
N THR A 649 19.18 -10.40 12.85
CA THR A 649 19.73 -9.05 12.62
C THR A 649 20.82 -9.12 11.55
N MET A 650 21.10 -8.01 10.85
CA MET A 650 22.18 -8.00 9.87
C MET A 650 23.57 -8.27 10.47
N MET A 651 23.76 -7.98 11.76
CA MET A 651 24.96 -8.38 12.50
C MET A 651 25.09 -9.91 12.59
N GLN A 652 24.02 -10.60 12.97
CA GLN A 652 24.01 -12.08 13.03
C GLN A 652 24.20 -12.69 11.64
N VAL A 653 23.56 -12.13 10.61
CA VAL A 653 23.73 -12.55 9.21
C VAL A 653 25.19 -12.42 8.77
N TYR A 654 25.81 -11.25 9.03
CA TYR A 654 27.20 -10.99 8.69
C TYR A 654 28.17 -11.96 9.38
N GLN A 655 27.98 -12.23 10.67
CA GLN A 655 28.77 -13.19 11.43
C GLN A 655 28.63 -14.61 10.87
N ALA A 656 27.40 -15.03 10.56
CA ALA A 656 27.12 -16.34 9.97
C ALA A 656 27.82 -16.56 8.63
N LEU A 657 27.76 -15.56 7.74
CA LEU A 657 28.44 -15.63 6.44
C LEU A 657 29.97 -15.60 6.54
N LYS A 658 30.53 -15.08 7.65
CA LYS A 658 31.96 -15.16 7.95
C LYS A 658 32.41 -16.49 8.56
N GLY A 659 31.48 -17.38 8.87
CA GLY A 659 31.75 -18.71 9.42
C GLY A 659 31.45 -18.87 10.92
N ASP A 660 30.82 -17.89 11.57
CA ASP A 660 30.30 -18.06 12.92
C ASP A 660 28.99 -18.84 12.90
N THR A 661 28.99 -20.07 13.40
CA THR A 661 27.84 -20.96 13.29
C THR A 661 26.80 -20.78 14.40
N VAL A 662 26.93 -19.79 15.29
CA VAL A 662 25.97 -19.56 16.38
C VAL A 662 24.54 -19.40 15.86
N LEU A 663 24.34 -18.67 14.76
CA LEU A 663 23.01 -18.48 14.17
C LEU A 663 22.39 -19.80 13.67
N LEU A 664 23.22 -20.75 13.24
CA LEU A 664 22.80 -22.05 12.68
C LEU A 664 22.44 -23.07 13.76
N SER A 665 22.59 -22.72 15.04
CA SER A 665 22.11 -23.56 16.15
C SER A 665 20.59 -23.56 16.26
N GLN A 666 19.90 -22.60 15.61
CA GLN A 666 18.45 -22.58 15.50
C GLN A 666 18.01 -23.34 14.24
N PRO A 667 17.23 -24.43 14.36
CA PRO A 667 16.78 -25.18 13.20
C PRO A 667 15.76 -24.37 12.39
N LEU A 668 15.86 -24.40 11.06
CA LEU A 668 14.80 -23.94 10.19
C LEU A 668 13.53 -24.78 10.43
N PRO A 669 12.34 -24.15 10.39
CA PRO A 669 11.07 -24.86 10.33
C PRO A 669 11.06 -25.90 9.20
N ALA A 670 10.34 -27.02 9.40
CA ALA A 670 10.28 -28.09 8.40
C ALA A 670 9.63 -27.65 7.08
N ALA A 671 8.69 -26.70 7.14
CA ALA A 671 8.02 -26.09 6.00
C ALA A 671 8.04 -24.56 6.10
N ARG A 672 7.67 -23.87 5.02
CA ARG A 672 7.58 -22.41 5.01
C ARG A 672 6.62 -21.97 6.12
N PRO A 673 7.04 -21.09 7.05
CA PRO A 673 6.12 -20.51 8.01
C PRO A 673 5.01 -19.78 7.27
N ASN A 674 3.77 -19.91 7.74
CA ASN A 674 2.70 -19.06 7.24
C ASN A 674 3.02 -17.60 7.61
N LEU A 675 2.44 -16.65 6.88
CA LEU A 675 2.53 -15.21 7.17
C LEU A 675 2.09 -14.83 8.60
N TYR A 676 1.47 -15.77 9.31
CA TYR A 676 1.15 -15.69 10.72
C TYR A 676 1.93 -16.77 11.49
N PRO A 677 2.66 -16.41 12.56
CA PRO A 677 3.08 -17.40 13.53
C PRO A 677 1.82 -18.01 14.13
N THR A 678 1.70 -19.33 14.04
CA THR A 678 0.79 -20.07 14.93
C THR A 678 1.13 -19.65 16.35
N LEU A 679 0.20 -19.01 17.06
CA LEU A 679 0.33 -18.75 18.49
C LEU A 679 0.82 -20.03 19.19
N PRO A 680 1.88 -19.98 20.01
CA PRO A 680 2.31 -21.14 20.79
C PRO A 680 1.17 -21.56 21.69
N ASN A 681 0.77 -22.84 21.59
CA ASN A 681 -0.18 -23.56 22.42
C ASN A 681 -0.45 -22.91 23.80
N LEU A 682 -1.51 -22.12 23.87
CA LEU A 682 -2.22 -21.78 25.11
C LEU A 682 -3.56 -22.51 25.15
N TYR A 683 -3.53 -23.81 24.88
CA TYR A 683 -4.60 -24.72 25.24
C TYR A 683 -3.96 -25.92 25.93
N PRO A 684 -4.23 -26.18 27.22
CA PRO A 684 -3.86 -27.46 27.80
C PRO A 684 -4.58 -28.53 26.98
N THR A 685 -3.81 -29.49 26.46
CA THR A 685 -4.31 -30.65 25.74
C THR A 685 -5.41 -31.31 26.55
N PHE A 686 -6.63 -31.28 26.02
CA PHE A 686 -7.78 -32.01 26.56
C PHE A 686 -7.61 -33.49 26.21
N THR A 687 -6.65 -34.14 26.85
CA THR A 687 -6.54 -35.61 26.90
C THR A 687 -6.73 -35.99 28.35
N ASP A 688 -8.00 -36.16 28.74
CA ASP A 688 -8.48 -37.11 29.75
C ASP A 688 -9.95 -36.82 30.04
N TRP A 689 -10.84 -37.45 29.28
CA TRP A 689 -12.17 -37.79 29.80
C TRP A 689 -12.38 -39.30 29.66
N PRO A 690 -12.80 -40.01 30.72
CA PRO A 690 -12.93 -41.45 30.68
C PRO A 690 -14.11 -41.87 29.79
N SER A 691 -13.86 -42.89 28.98
CA SER A 691 -14.85 -43.63 28.22
C SER A 691 -15.93 -44.18 29.15
N ILE A 692 -17.17 -43.67 29.04
CA ILE A 692 -18.35 -44.34 29.60
C ILE A 692 -19.02 -45.10 28.47
N SER A 693 -18.82 -46.41 28.52
CA SER A 693 -19.53 -47.42 27.74
C SER A 693 -21.02 -47.44 28.09
N SER A 694 -21.83 -47.64 27.05
CA SER A 694 -23.24 -47.98 27.04
C SER A 694 -23.77 -48.78 28.24
N ALA A 695 -24.84 -48.28 28.87
CA ALA A 695 -25.86 -49.13 29.49
C ALA A 695 -27.23 -48.43 29.41
N SER A 696 -28.15 -49.14 28.78
CA SER A 696 -29.57 -48.85 28.66
C SER A 696 -30.31 -48.98 29.99
N SER A 697 -31.22 -48.07 30.30
CA SER A 697 -32.54 -48.40 30.86
C SER A 697 -33.42 -47.16 31.02
N VAL A 698 -34.66 -47.33 30.58
CA VAL A 698 -35.79 -46.41 30.71
C VAL A 698 -36.26 -46.40 32.17
N THR A 699 -36.50 -45.23 32.75
CA THR A 699 -37.72 -44.97 33.56
C THR A 699 -37.92 -43.49 33.87
N SER A 700 -39.20 -43.17 33.99
CA SER A 700 -39.88 -41.89 34.00
C SER A 700 -39.82 -41.09 35.32
N VAL A 701 -40.28 -39.83 35.21
CA VAL A 701 -41.13 -39.06 36.16
C VAL A 701 -40.53 -37.75 36.71
N SER A 702 -41.03 -36.65 36.12
CA SER A 702 -41.40 -35.31 36.63
C SER A 702 -40.63 -34.59 37.75
N ALA A 703 -40.28 -33.34 37.42
CA ALA A 703 -40.45 -32.07 38.16
C ALA A 703 -40.52 -32.08 39.71
N LEU A 704 -39.68 -31.25 40.36
CA LEU A 704 -40.13 -30.08 41.13
C LEU A 704 -38.95 -29.24 41.67
N SER A 705 -39.05 -27.93 41.42
CA SER A 705 -38.89 -26.80 42.35
C SER A 705 -37.55 -26.54 43.07
N VAL A 706 -36.91 -25.47 42.60
CA VAL A 706 -35.92 -24.63 43.28
C VAL A 706 -36.50 -24.05 44.58
N LYS A 707 -35.75 -24.14 45.68
CA LYS A 707 -35.97 -23.37 46.91
C LYS A 707 -34.66 -22.68 47.32
N ILE A 708 -34.72 -21.35 47.29
CA ILE A 708 -33.67 -20.40 47.68
C ILE A 708 -33.58 -20.35 49.21
N CYS A 709 -32.37 -20.41 49.77
CA CYS A 709 -32.10 -20.06 51.17
C CYS A 709 -31.34 -18.72 51.24
N ARG A 710 -31.94 -17.73 51.89
CA ARG A 710 -31.29 -16.51 52.40
C ARG A 710 -30.84 -16.76 53.85
N SER A 711 -29.68 -16.21 54.21
CA SER A 711 -29.16 -16.16 55.58
C SER A 711 -29.68 -14.94 56.33
N GLU A 712 -30.13 -15.15 57.57
CA GLU A 712 -30.38 -14.09 58.55
C GLU A 712 -29.34 -14.18 59.68
N GLY A 713 -28.84 -13.02 60.10
CA GLY A 713 -28.15 -12.83 61.37
C GLY A 713 -28.90 -11.75 62.18
N GLY A 714 -29.41 -12.12 63.37
CA GLY A 714 -29.92 -11.17 64.37
C GLY A 714 -28.85 -10.83 65.42
N PRO A 715 -29.25 -10.38 66.63
CA PRO A 715 -30.27 -9.39 66.93
C PRO A 715 -29.73 -8.30 67.90
N SER A 716 -30.49 -7.22 68.10
CA SER A 716 -30.37 -6.40 69.30
C SER A 716 -31.75 -6.05 69.85
N SER A 717 -31.88 -6.20 71.16
CA SER A 717 -33.07 -5.94 71.98
C SER A 717 -32.74 -4.75 72.88
N THR A 718 -33.61 -3.75 73.05
CA THR A 718 -34.60 -3.54 74.12
C THR A 718 -34.81 -2.01 74.13
N THR A 719 -35.94 -1.39 74.49
CA THR A 719 -36.72 -1.53 75.72
C THR A 719 -38.02 -0.71 75.58
N SER A 720 -39.02 -1.10 76.36
CA SER A 720 -40.35 -0.54 76.51
C SER A 720 -40.42 0.85 77.19
N LYS A 721 -41.36 1.68 76.76
CA LYS A 721 -42.64 1.92 77.45
C LYS A 721 -43.61 2.68 76.55
#